data_AF-A0A7D8UDZ6-F1
#
_entry.id   AF-A0A7D8UDZ6-F1
#
_cell.length_a   1.000
_cell.length_b   1.000
_cell.length_c   1.000
_cell.angle_alpha   90.00
_cell.angle_beta   90.00
_cell.angle_gamma   90.00
#
_symmetry.space_group_name_H-M   'P 1'
#
loop_
_entity.id
_entity.type
_entity.pdbx_description
1 polymer ?
#
loop_
_entity_poly.entity_id
_entity_poly.type
_entity_poly.pdbx_seq_one_letter_code
_entity_poly.pdbx_strand_id
1 'polypeptide(L)'
;MAAGNRHTVWNPLFAIGLGVAALLSPIDVARSQSTEPDAQTSPARQLWPQLQGNAFRSGDAADVRIDESLGLIATIPGTDAFYAAPVLSATHVYVIDGAGVVQAIDRETHQVTWKFATAGGALNCNQVAAPGLIGDYLHVGTMSGFYYVLNRHDGSVVKRIDCGEPIFSAPAVGDDRVYFATLGAQVHAVQADGEPVWDWDFVREVVGFEGDRWSGADWLAFRGDRVTWKDHFVCSRDISLVGKTVVMPAGGRTVFLEDGGTAPVLRAVAEIPAYAGSEYPATFGQSADAGGRVFVQWHRRDNAGRVDVMKIVDDELQFDVVPGTETAIHLPGLLSFSSVAIRGDDVFRTRPEQGLGLLRHTLGVDEPKTLCESPSISPPVATAEHVVFGDLVGNLVVVPIDGGEARLLPTRPGTPISAPLALADGHVYVPSEDGHLYVFGPGGTLMTPPNDLQVWKIRSPLTGPLSGPEYDWYTNYGDSAGTNANDQGLQPPLKMRWARRLEGTIKHLPVCGGGRLYVHTAEGQVIAYEQDTGRQLWRRYWPDVYLSFTSPLYHDGKLLVPQAGIKRSRMRCLDAQTGDLLWETPFTGSPSWSRQFPPVVHENVAIYASGAGEYAAQGTEKPFTFKGDPEPTEDGREVMSWIYSNDNPYYPKDHIPTVWAWDLNTGEILWEREFSEYGRGGNDCGICLLDGKLFYSTFFGYAASQRQRRGLPLEHNGLTARMDPKTGEVEWLTTDHYVTAKCTLSGRDGRIYIGGFNRAREGTDDRFVWCLDAADGSLVWQSDPITSALNVVTVGSQFIFSNALRGRGNVFDRQTGKVVGTVGHNYACCRFTMSGSYVLGANMDMIDLARDGELVSTGPAIDSRECLGAVVSNGRIFYVSQASGFLVSQTYGEASRSLPAAWERP
;
A
#
# COMPACT_ATOMS: atom_id res chain seq x y z
N MET A 1 -64.73 -14.71 29.78
CA MET A 1 -64.99 -15.14 28.39
C MET A 1 -63.87 -16.11 28.03
N ALA A 2 -64.04 -17.40 28.32
CA ALA A 2 -64.62 -18.45 27.45
C ALA A 2 -63.70 -18.71 26.23
N ALA A 3 -63.27 -19.92 25.87
CA ALA A 3 -63.38 -21.29 26.42
C ALA A 3 -62.33 -22.15 25.68
N GLY A 4 -61.64 -23.09 26.34
CA GLY A 4 -61.82 -24.54 26.10
C GLY A 4 -60.67 -25.13 25.25
N ASN A 5 -60.17 -26.35 25.41
CA ASN A 5 -60.53 -27.50 26.24
C ASN A 5 -59.37 -28.54 26.24
N ARG A 6 -59.10 -29.12 27.43
CA ARG A 6 -58.88 -30.55 27.82
C ARG A 6 -58.06 -31.50 26.92
N HIS A 7 -57.10 -32.28 27.44
CA HIS A 7 -57.28 -33.51 28.27
C HIS A 7 -55.96 -33.88 29.01
N THR A 8 -55.87 -34.05 30.34
CA THR A 8 -55.98 -35.29 31.20
C THR A 8 -55.05 -36.46 30.78
N VAL A 9 -54.21 -37.14 31.59
CA VAL A 9 -54.27 -37.65 32.99
C VAL A 9 -52.84 -37.93 33.58
N TRP A 10 -52.77 -37.85 34.92
CA TRP A 10 -51.84 -38.31 35.99
C TRP A 10 -51.06 -39.65 35.79
N ASN A 11 -49.78 -39.89 36.17
CA ASN A 11 -48.96 -39.82 37.42
C ASN A 11 -48.48 -41.28 37.82
N PRO A 12 -47.64 -41.58 38.85
CA PRO A 12 -46.22 -41.95 38.70
C PRO A 12 -45.74 -43.25 39.45
N LEU A 13 -44.40 -43.50 39.44
CA LEU A 13 -43.52 -44.08 40.51
C LEU A 13 -43.27 -45.62 40.73
N PHE A 14 -42.01 -45.92 41.15
CA PHE A 14 -41.37 -47.10 41.82
C PHE A 14 -41.18 -48.43 41.03
N ALA A 15 -40.23 -49.34 41.32
CA ALA A 15 -38.85 -49.38 41.83
C ALA A 15 -38.34 -50.85 41.79
N ILE A 16 -37.02 -51.01 41.65
CA ILE A 16 -36.08 -52.04 42.19
C ILE A 16 -36.53 -53.52 42.30
N GLY A 17 -35.67 -54.44 41.80
CA GLY A 17 -35.62 -55.84 42.26
C GLY A 17 -34.47 -56.67 41.67
N LEU A 18 -33.46 -56.98 42.50
CA LEU A 18 -32.31 -57.87 42.27
C LEU A 18 -32.69 -59.36 42.27
N GLY A 19 -31.88 -60.21 41.60
CA GLY A 19 -31.90 -61.68 41.73
C GLY A 19 -30.61 -62.33 41.22
N VAL A 20 -29.94 -63.10 42.09
CA VAL A 20 -28.55 -63.64 42.02
C VAL A 20 -28.52 -65.15 41.68
N ALA A 21 -27.32 -65.62 41.27
CA ALA A 21 -26.72 -66.99 41.37
C ALA A 21 -26.69 -67.80 40.05
N ALA A 22 -25.54 -68.00 39.37
CA ALA A 22 -24.29 -68.70 39.70
C ALA A 22 -24.37 -70.24 39.64
N LEU A 23 -23.64 -70.86 38.70
CA LEU A 23 -23.03 -72.20 38.80
C LEU A 23 -21.97 -72.42 37.68
N LEU A 24 -20.94 -73.18 38.03
CA LEU A 24 -19.57 -73.21 37.47
C LEU A 24 -19.28 -74.35 36.47
N SER A 25 -18.58 -74.03 35.36
CA SER A 25 -17.46 -74.72 34.66
C SER A 25 -17.59 -76.19 34.12
N PRO A 26 -16.65 -76.70 33.28
CA PRO A 26 -15.91 -76.13 32.13
C PRO A 26 -15.92 -77.07 30.89
N ILE A 27 -15.87 -76.56 29.65
CA ILE A 27 -15.47 -77.36 28.46
C ILE A 27 -14.62 -76.49 27.52
N ASP A 28 -13.47 -77.05 27.13
CA ASP A 28 -12.51 -76.56 26.15
C ASP A 28 -13.13 -76.10 24.82
N VAL A 29 -12.69 -74.94 24.32
CA VAL A 29 -12.98 -74.51 22.94
C VAL A 29 -11.67 -74.24 22.21
N ALA A 30 -11.40 -75.11 21.25
CA ALA A 30 -10.44 -74.88 20.18
C ALA A 30 -11.02 -73.87 19.16
N ARG A 31 -10.20 -72.87 18.84
CA ARG A 31 -10.21 -71.93 17.69
C ARG A 31 -11.35 -72.06 16.67
N SER A 32 -12.13 -70.99 16.51
CA SER A 32 -12.61 -70.53 15.21
C SER A 32 -12.76 -69.00 15.21
N GLN A 33 -12.30 -68.38 14.12
CA GLN A 33 -12.20 -66.95 13.88
C GLN A 33 -13.55 -66.21 14.01
N SER A 34 -13.55 -65.09 14.74
CA SER A 34 -14.49 -63.99 14.56
C SER A 34 -13.68 -62.72 14.32
N THR A 35 -13.56 -62.33 13.06
CA THR A 35 -13.06 -61.02 12.64
C THR A 35 -14.14 -60.00 12.94
N GLU A 36 -14.06 -59.31 14.07
CA GLU A 36 -14.62 -57.97 14.18
C GLU A 36 -13.75 -57.03 13.33
N PRO A 37 -14.34 -56.19 12.45
CA PRO A 37 -13.56 -55.17 11.78
C PRO A 37 -13.06 -54.18 12.82
N ASP A 38 -11.74 -54.00 12.86
CA ASP A 38 -11.09 -52.90 13.58
C ASP A 38 -11.86 -51.60 13.33
N ALA A 39 -12.25 -50.94 14.41
CA ALA A 39 -12.65 -49.55 14.37
C ALA A 39 -11.44 -48.75 13.86
N GLN A 40 -11.39 -48.55 12.54
CA GLN A 40 -10.50 -47.59 11.92
C GLN A 40 -10.81 -46.24 12.55
N THR A 41 -9.97 -45.82 13.50
CA THR A 41 -9.91 -44.44 13.96
C THR A 41 -9.68 -43.60 12.71
N SER A 42 -10.71 -42.86 12.29
CA SER A 42 -10.53 -41.83 11.26
C SER A 42 -9.37 -40.94 11.72
N PRO A 43 -8.42 -40.60 10.82
CA PRO A 43 -7.31 -39.72 11.19
C PRO A 43 -7.88 -38.43 11.81
N ALA A 44 -7.25 -37.96 12.89
CA ALA A 44 -7.67 -36.72 13.53
C ALA A 44 -7.62 -35.58 12.50
N ARG A 45 -8.71 -34.83 12.36
CA ARG A 45 -8.79 -33.72 11.39
C ARG A 45 -7.72 -32.66 11.68
N GLN A 46 -7.08 -32.18 10.62
CA GLN A 46 -6.11 -31.09 10.70
C GLN A 46 -6.77 -29.79 11.14
N LEU A 47 -6.02 -29.00 11.91
CA LEU A 47 -6.41 -27.69 12.43
C LEU A 47 -5.56 -26.60 11.77
N TRP A 48 -6.09 -25.38 11.71
CA TRP A 48 -5.36 -24.19 11.28
C TRP A 48 -5.72 -23.02 12.20
N PRO A 49 -5.28 -23.05 13.47
CA PRO A 49 -5.88 -22.26 14.53
C PRO A 49 -5.62 -20.75 14.44
N GLN A 50 -4.66 -20.34 13.63
CA GLN A 50 -4.21 -18.95 13.54
C GLN A 50 -3.54 -18.65 12.19
N LEU A 51 -3.31 -17.36 11.91
CA LEU A 51 -2.66 -16.87 10.68
C LEU A 51 -1.41 -17.69 10.31
N GLN A 52 -1.34 -18.11 9.05
CA GLN A 52 -0.27 -18.95 8.48
C GLN A 52 -0.01 -20.27 9.24
N GLY A 53 -0.99 -20.77 10.00
CA GLY A 53 -1.04 -22.11 10.58
C GLY A 53 -0.45 -22.23 11.99
N ASN A 54 0.48 -21.35 12.37
CA ASN A 54 1.17 -21.42 13.66
C ASN A 54 1.52 -20.04 14.23
N ALA A 55 2.00 -20.00 15.47
CA ALA A 55 2.31 -18.76 16.19
C ALA A 55 3.55 -18.04 15.63
N PHE A 56 4.43 -18.76 14.92
CA PHE A 56 5.58 -18.18 14.22
C PHE A 56 5.19 -17.46 12.94
N ARG A 57 3.99 -17.71 12.39
CA ARG A 57 3.59 -17.28 11.04
C ARG A 57 4.51 -17.82 9.95
N SER A 58 5.03 -19.05 10.14
CA SER A 58 6.05 -19.60 9.24
C SER A 58 5.50 -20.03 7.88
N GLY A 59 4.19 -20.20 7.73
CA GLY A 59 3.58 -20.75 6.51
C GLY A 59 4.03 -22.18 6.19
N ASP A 60 4.65 -22.89 7.15
CA ASP A 60 5.10 -24.27 6.97
C ASP A 60 4.01 -25.25 7.39
N ALA A 61 3.41 -25.89 6.39
CA ALA A 61 2.37 -26.89 6.50
C ALA A 61 2.88 -28.24 5.98
N ALA A 62 4.05 -28.67 6.46
CA ALA A 62 4.76 -29.86 5.96
C ALA A 62 3.97 -31.18 6.05
N ASP A 63 2.94 -31.23 6.88
CA ASP A 63 2.03 -32.37 7.05
C ASP A 63 0.80 -32.31 6.14
N VAL A 64 0.54 -31.18 5.50
CA VAL A 64 -0.58 -31.00 4.57
C VAL A 64 -0.19 -31.52 3.19
N ARG A 65 -1.09 -32.28 2.57
CA ARG A 65 -0.97 -32.77 1.19
C ARG A 65 -2.13 -32.22 0.36
N ILE A 66 -1.85 -31.91 -0.90
CA ILE A 66 -2.86 -31.44 -1.87
C ILE A 66 -2.97 -32.48 -2.98
N ASP A 67 -4.20 -32.88 -3.28
CA ASP A 67 -4.48 -33.88 -4.31
C ASP A 67 -4.35 -33.30 -5.74
N GLU A 68 -4.01 -34.16 -6.70
CA GLU A 68 -3.93 -33.79 -8.12
C GLU A 68 -5.29 -33.42 -8.72
N SER A 69 -6.39 -33.90 -8.13
CA SER A 69 -7.77 -33.58 -8.50
C SER A 69 -8.33 -32.33 -7.82
N LEU A 70 -7.50 -31.54 -7.11
CA LEU A 70 -7.92 -30.30 -6.46
C LEU A 70 -8.69 -29.38 -7.43
N GLY A 71 -9.92 -29.05 -7.07
CA GLY A 71 -10.79 -28.16 -7.84
C GLY A 71 -11.82 -27.48 -6.95
N LEU A 72 -12.59 -26.53 -7.50
CA LEU A 72 -13.55 -25.75 -6.74
C LEU A 72 -14.74 -26.63 -6.31
N ILE A 73 -15.08 -26.59 -5.01
CA ILE A 73 -16.21 -27.35 -4.43
C ILE A 73 -17.26 -26.47 -3.75
N ALA A 74 -16.91 -25.25 -3.35
CA ALA A 74 -17.88 -24.30 -2.79
C ALA A 74 -17.43 -22.85 -2.98
N THR A 75 -18.40 -21.95 -2.96
CA THR A 75 -18.17 -20.50 -2.92
C THR A 75 -19.16 -19.87 -1.94
N ILE A 76 -18.64 -19.12 -0.97
CA ILE A 76 -19.41 -18.61 0.15
C ILE A 76 -19.33 -17.08 0.15
N PRO A 77 -20.46 -16.37 0.03
CA PRO A 77 -20.45 -14.91 -0.04
C PRO A 77 -20.26 -14.27 1.35
N GLY A 78 -19.34 -13.32 1.42
CA GLY A 78 -19.21 -12.35 2.49
C GLY A 78 -20.21 -11.20 2.36
N THR A 79 -20.13 -10.26 3.29
CA THR A 79 -20.79 -8.95 3.17
C THR A 79 -19.86 -7.89 2.58
N ASP A 80 -18.56 -8.19 2.47
CA ASP A 80 -17.53 -7.38 1.84
C ASP A 80 -16.35 -8.25 1.36
N ALA A 81 -15.36 -7.63 0.72
CA ALA A 81 -14.08 -8.22 0.36
C ALA A 81 -13.36 -8.86 1.56
N PHE A 82 -12.65 -9.97 1.36
CA PHE A 82 -11.83 -10.58 2.40
C PHE A 82 -10.36 -10.15 2.26
N TYR A 83 -9.82 -9.52 3.32
CA TYR A 83 -8.39 -9.17 3.43
C TYR A 83 -7.67 -9.90 4.58
N ALA A 84 -8.41 -10.67 5.38
CA ALA A 84 -7.91 -11.44 6.50
C ALA A 84 -7.89 -12.93 6.15
N ALA A 85 -6.90 -13.66 6.67
CA ALA A 85 -6.81 -15.10 6.47
C ALA A 85 -7.92 -15.85 7.25
N PRO A 86 -8.45 -16.97 6.72
CA PRO A 86 -9.31 -17.87 7.47
C PRO A 86 -8.54 -18.61 8.57
N VAL A 87 -9.26 -19.09 9.59
CA VAL A 87 -8.76 -20.07 10.57
C VAL A 87 -9.70 -21.26 10.68
N LEU A 88 -9.17 -22.43 11.06
CA LEU A 88 -9.90 -23.69 11.05
C LEU A 88 -9.79 -24.43 12.36
N SER A 89 -10.94 -24.91 12.81
CA SER A 89 -11.07 -25.98 13.79
C SER A 89 -11.29 -27.32 13.08
N ALA A 90 -11.51 -28.39 13.84
CA ALA A 90 -11.86 -29.70 13.27
C ALA A 90 -13.17 -29.64 12.48
N THR A 91 -14.15 -28.82 12.89
CA THR A 91 -15.50 -28.83 12.32
C THR A 91 -15.86 -27.57 11.56
N HIS A 92 -15.23 -26.43 11.86
CA HIS A 92 -15.60 -25.12 11.28
C HIS A 92 -14.41 -24.35 10.72
N VAL A 93 -14.70 -23.56 9.68
CA VAL A 93 -13.87 -22.44 9.21
C VAL A 93 -14.43 -21.15 9.78
N TYR A 94 -13.55 -20.26 10.21
CA TYR A 94 -13.90 -18.93 10.68
C TYR A 94 -13.23 -17.88 9.81
N VAL A 95 -14.02 -16.91 9.38
CA VAL A 95 -13.56 -15.78 8.56
C VAL A 95 -14.12 -14.47 9.08
N ILE A 96 -13.40 -13.38 8.83
CA ILE A 96 -13.89 -12.01 9.00
C ILE A 96 -13.74 -11.28 7.67
N ASP A 97 -14.82 -10.69 7.19
CA ASP A 97 -14.77 -9.87 5.98
C ASP A 97 -14.38 -8.41 6.28
N GLY A 98 -14.14 -7.65 5.22
CA GLY A 98 -13.73 -6.26 5.28
C GLY A 98 -14.71 -5.34 6.00
N ALA A 99 -15.97 -5.74 6.23
CA ALA A 99 -16.97 -4.97 6.99
C ALA A 99 -17.07 -5.40 8.47
N GLY A 100 -16.21 -6.31 8.92
CA GLY A 100 -16.20 -6.78 10.30
C GLY A 100 -17.31 -7.79 10.61
N VAL A 101 -17.82 -8.50 9.60
CA VAL A 101 -18.73 -9.63 9.82
C VAL A 101 -17.93 -10.91 9.93
N VAL A 102 -17.98 -11.51 11.11
CA VAL A 102 -17.42 -12.83 11.40
C VAL A 102 -18.43 -13.89 10.98
N GLN A 103 -17.97 -14.94 10.30
CA GLN A 103 -18.79 -16.09 9.93
C GLN A 103 -18.12 -17.38 10.39
N ALA A 104 -18.90 -18.29 10.96
CA ALA A 104 -18.51 -19.69 11.11
C ALA A 104 -19.19 -20.53 10.04
N ILE A 105 -18.41 -21.38 9.40
CA ILE A 105 -18.81 -22.19 8.25
C ILE A 105 -18.51 -23.64 8.59
N ASP A 106 -19.51 -24.49 8.51
CA ASP A 106 -19.32 -25.93 8.69
C ASP A 106 -18.46 -26.49 7.55
N ARG A 107 -17.42 -27.26 7.91
CA ARG A 107 -16.40 -27.74 6.96
C ARG A 107 -16.90 -28.81 6.01
N GLU A 108 -17.99 -29.52 6.35
CA GLU A 108 -18.53 -30.62 5.54
C GLU A 108 -19.61 -30.13 4.59
N THR A 109 -20.50 -29.28 5.08
CA THR A 109 -21.67 -28.78 4.35
C THR A 109 -21.39 -27.46 3.63
N HIS A 110 -20.32 -26.76 4.00
CA HIS A 110 -19.97 -25.41 3.53
C HIS A 110 -21.06 -24.36 3.81
N GLN A 111 -21.94 -24.63 4.78
CA GLN A 111 -23.00 -23.72 5.20
C GLN A 111 -22.53 -22.85 6.36
N VAL A 112 -22.95 -21.58 6.33
CA VAL A 112 -22.73 -20.67 7.45
C VAL A 112 -23.62 -21.10 8.62
N THR A 113 -23.03 -21.45 9.75
CA THR A 113 -23.74 -21.88 10.96
C THR A 113 -24.13 -20.71 11.85
N TRP A 114 -23.27 -19.69 11.95
CA TRP A 114 -23.59 -18.43 12.64
C TRP A 114 -22.81 -17.25 12.04
N LYS A 115 -23.32 -16.04 12.31
CA LYS A 115 -22.67 -14.77 11.96
C LYS A 115 -22.65 -13.81 13.15
N PHE A 116 -21.59 -13.02 13.25
CA PHE A 116 -21.47 -11.95 14.23
C PHE A 116 -20.97 -10.67 13.57
N ALA A 117 -21.73 -9.58 13.67
CA ALA A 117 -21.33 -8.27 13.17
C ALA A 117 -20.68 -7.46 14.30
N THR A 118 -19.41 -7.07 14.10
CA THR A 118 -18.68 -6.24 15.05
C THR A 118 -19.17 -4.79 15.04
N ALA A 119 -18.96 -4.06 16.15
CA ALA A 119 -19.45 -2.69 16.31
C ALA A 119 -18.65 -1.67 15.46
N GLY A 120 -19.28 -0.52 15.18
CA GLY A 120 -18.67 0.64 14.49
C GLY A 120 -19.34 1.04 13.16
N GLY A 121 -20.41 0.33 12.76
CA GLY A 121 -21.24 0.72 11.61
C GLY A 121 -20.45 0.79 10.29
N ALA A 122 -20.77 1.77 9.44
CA ALA A 122 -20.11 1.94 8.14
C ALA A 122 -18.60 2.24 8.22
N LEU A 123 -18.13 2.73 9.38
CA LEU A 123 -16.72 3.06 9.60
C LEU A 123 -15.87 1.86 10.02
N ASN A 124 -16.52 0.79 10.45
CA ASN A 124 -15.84 -0.46 10.74
C ASN A 124 -15.61 -1.25 9.45
N CYS A 125 -14.65 -0.78 8.66
CA CYS A 125 -14.22 -1.42 7.43
C CYS A 125 -12.72 -1.75 7.48
N ASN A 126 -12.13 -2.30 6.41
CA ASN A 126 -10.69 -2.57 6.27
C ASN A 126 -10.14 -3.63 7.24
N GLN A 127 -10.94 -4.63 7.63
CA GLN A 127 -10.44 -5.70 8.49
C GLN A 127 -9.36 -6.52 7.78
N VAL A 128 -8.16 -6.52 8.37
CA VAL A 128 -6.98 -7.26 7.89
C VAL A 128 -6.47 -8.29 8.91
N ALA A 129 -6.84 -8.14 10.19
CA ALA A 129 -6.44 -9.06 11.25
C ALA A 129 -7.20 -10.39 11.10
N ALA A 130 -6.47 -11.48 10.87
CA ALA A 130 -7.03 -12.82 10.92
C ALA A 130 -7.55 -13.14 12.34
N PRO A 131 -8.60 -13.95 12.49
CA PRO A 131 -8.99 -14.46 13.80
C PRO A 131 -7.94 -15.41 14.40
N GLY A 132 -8.10 -15.76 15.68
CA GLY A 132 -7.30 -16.80 16.36
C GLY A 132 -8.15 -17.74 17.22
N LEU A 133 -7.78 -19.01 17.28
CA LEU A 133 -8.51 -20.06 18.01
C LEU A 133 -7.73 -20.58 19.21
N ILE A 134 -8.35 -20.58 20.39
CA ILE A 134 -7.83 -21.22 21.61
C ILE A 134 -8.98 -21.82 22.42
N GLY A 135 -8.92 -23.11 22.73
CA GLY A 135 -10.01 -23.79 23.44
C GLY A 135 -11.36 -23.59 22.73
N ASP A 136 -12.36 -23.10 23.46
CA ASP A 136 -13.70 -22.80 22.93
C ASP A 136 -13.87 -21.36 22.39
N TYR A 137 -12.77 -20.62 22.30
CA TYR A 137 -12.79 -19.19 22.02
C TYR A 137 -12.24 -18.85 20.64
N LEU A 138 -12.90 -17.89 19.99
CA LEU A 138 -12.46 -17.23 18.77
C LEU A 138 -12.13 -15.77 19.11
N HIS A 139 -10.88 -15.40 18.87
CA HIS A 139 -10.33 -14.07 19.12
C HIS A 139 -10.33 -13.23 17.85
N VAL A 140 -10.82 -12.00 17.91
CA VAL A 140 -11.05 -11.13 16.75
C VAL A 140 -10.72 -9.67 17.08
N GLY A 141 -9.73 -9.09 16.39
CA GLY A 141 -9.43 -7.65 16.44
C GLY A 141 -10.18 -6.87 15.35
N THR A 142 -10.56 -5.62 15.63
CA THR A 142 -11.30 -4.79 14.67
C THR A 142 -10.68 -3.41 14.43
N MET A 143 -10.95 -2.84 13.26
CA MET A 143 -10.58 -1.46 12.91
C MET A 143 -11.32 -0.39 13.73
N SER A 144 -12.49 -0.71 14.30
CA SER A 144 -13.21 0.17 15.23
C SER A 144 -12.63 0.19 16.66
N GLY A 145 -11.51 -0.50 16.87
CA GLY A 145 -10.75 -0.55 18.12
C GLY A 145 -11.37 -1.40 19.21
N PHE A 146 -12.25 -2.33 18.84
CA PHE A 146 -12.72 -3.37 19.75
C PHE A 146 -11.98 -4.68 19.49
N TYR A 147 -11.64 -5.37 20.57
CA TYR A 147 -11.19 -6.76 20.53
C TYR A 147 -12.28 -7.65 21.11
N TYR A 148 -12.66 -8.70 20.38
CA TYR A 148 -13.72 -9.62 20.75
C TYR A 148 -13.16 -11.00 21.06
N VAL A 149 -13.68 -11.60 22.12
CA VAL A 149 -13.60 -13.04 22.37
C VAL A 149 -15.01 -13.58 22.23
N LEU A 150 -15.20 -14.44 21.23
CA LEU A 150 -16.47 -15.08 20.92
C LEU A 150 -16.40 -16.55 21.34
N ASN A 151 -17.53 -17.11 21.77
CA ASN A 151 -17.70 -18.55 21.80
C ASN A 151 -17.71 -19.05 20.35
N ARG A 152 -16.77 -19.92 19.99
CA ARG A 152 -16.61 -20.36 18.59
C ARG A 152 -17.76 -21.23 18.08
N HIS A 153 -18.58 -21.78 18.97
CA HIS A 153 -19.66 -22.71 18.63
C HIS A 153 -20.94 -21.99 18.21
N ASP A 154 -21.25 -20.84 18.83
CA ASP A 154 -22.50 -20.09 18.59
C ASP A 154 -22.30 -18.60 18.25
N GLY A 155 -21.06 -18.10 18.30
CA GLY A 155 -20.73 -16.70 18.01
C GLY A 155 -21.11 -15.72 19.12
N SER A 156 -21.54 -16.21 20.29
CA SER A 156 -21.88 -15.33 21.43
C SER A 156 -20.65 -14.63 21.98
N VAL A 157 -20.79 -13.36 22.37
CA VAL A 157 -19.70 -12.56 22.92
C VAL A 157 -19.40 -13.02 24.34
N VAL A 158 -18.21 -13.56 24.57
CA VAL A 158 -17.69 -13.89 25.91
C VAL A 158 -17.08 -12.64 26.54
N LYS A 159 -16.23 -11.93 25.77
CA LYS A 159 -15.58 -10.70 26.20
C LYS A 159 -15.52 -9.70 25.05
N ARG A 160 -15.61 -8.42 25.39
CA ARG A 160 -15.29 -7.30 24.50
C ARG A 160 -14.36 -6.36 25.25
N ILE A 161 -13.21 -6.06 24.65
CA ILE A 161 -12.20 -5.14 25.16
C ILE A 161 -12.23 -3.90 24.26
N ASP A 162 -12.35 -2.73 24.87
CA ASP A 162 -12.24 -1.45 24.17
C ASP A 162 -10.78 -0.99 24.25
N CYS A 163 -10.08 -1.02 23.12
CA CYS A 163 -8.67 -0.62 23.06
C CYS A 163 -8.51 0.87 22.73
N GLY A 164 -9.59 1.56 22.33
CA GLY A 164 -9.54 2.98 21.95
C GLY A 164 -8.78 3.28 20.66
N GLU A 165 -8.28 2.27 19.93
CA GLU A 165 -7.55 2.42 18.68
C GLU A 165 -7.59 1.14 17.82
N PRO A 166 -7.38 1.23 16.48
CA PRO A 166 -7.53 0.09 15.57
C PRO A 166 -6.61 -1.08 15.88
N ILE A 167 -7.00 -2.32 15.52
CA ILE A 167 -6.19 -3.52 15.74
C ILE A 167 -5.86 -4.19 14.41
N PHE A 168 -4.67 -3.91 13.86
CA PHE A 168 -4.23 -4.42 12.56
C PHE A 168 -3.58 -5.81 12.63
N SER A 169 -3.03 -6.17 13.80
CA SER A 169 -2.36 -7.45 13.98
C SER A 169 -3.37 -8.56 14.25
N ALA A 170 -3.22 -9.70 13.57
CA ALA A 170 -3.82 -10.95 13.99
C ALA A 170 -3.32 -11.33 15.40
N PRO A 171 -4.17 -11.93 16.26
CA PRO A 171 -3.75 -12.38 17.57
C PRO A 171 -2.81 -13.59 17.45
N ALA A 172 -1.70 -13.57 18.21
CA ALA A 172 -0.79 -14.70 18.35
C ALA A 172 -1.24 -15.58 19.51
N VAL A 173 -1.60 -16.82 19.18
CA VAL A 173 -2.08 -17.80 20.16
C VAL A 173 -0.93 -18.69 20.58
N GLY A 174 -0.56 -18.62 21.87
CA GLY A 174 0.37 -19.53 22.52
C GLY A 174 -0.35 -20.65 23.26
N ASP A 175 0.41 -21.41 24.05
CA ASP A 175 -0.14 -22.57 24.78
C ASP A 175 -1.09 -22.17 25.92
N ASP A 176 -0.82 -21.04 26.58
CA ASP A 176 -1.57 -20.58 27.76
C ASP A 176 -2.31 -19.24 27.56
N ARG A 177 -1.90 -18.45 26.57
CA ARG A 177 -2.31 -17.04 26.42
C ARG A 177 -2.48 -16.62 24.97
N VAL A 178 -3.15 -15.49 24.80
CA VAL A 178 -3.29 -14.81 23.51
C VAL A 178 -2.69 -13.41 23.62
N TYR A 179 -1.93 -13.04 22.60
CA TYR A 179 -1.33 -11.71 22.48
C TYR A 179 -1.88 -11.01 21.24
N PHE A 180 -2.10 -9.71 21.32
CA PHE A 180 -2.45 -8.89 20.16
C PHE A 180 -1.86 -7.50 20.30
N ALA A 181 -1.72 -6.81 19.17
CA ALA A 181 -1.19 -5.46 19.12
C ALA A 181 -2.15 -4.51 18.40
N THR A 182 -2.32 -3.32 18.96
CA THR A 182 -3.03 -2.22 18.32
C THR A 182 -2.15 -1.59 17.23
N LEU A 183 -2.78 -0.81 16.34
CA LEU A 183 -2.09 0.02 15.36
C LEU A 183 -1.14 1.02 16.04
N GLY A 184 -1.51 1.51 17.22
CA GLY A 184 -0.68 2.40 18.05
C GLY A 184 0.51 1.73 18.72
N ALA A 185 0.78 0.45 18.42
CA ALA A 185 1.85 -0.36 19.01
C ALA A 185 1.73 -0.53 20.53
N GLN A 186 0.49 -0.70 21.02
CA GLN A 186 0.22 -1.25 22.33
C GLN A 186 0.04 -2.76 22.21
N VAL A 187 0.74 -3.53 23.03
CA VAL A 187 0.64 -4.99 23.12
C VAL A 187 -0.22 -5.35 24.32
N HIS A 188 -1.15 -6.27 24.12
CA HIS A 188 -2.00 -6.81 25.17
C HIS A 188 -1.79 -8.32 25.27
N ALA A 189 -1.66 -8.82 26.50
CA ALA A 189 -1.74 -10.24 26.81
C ALA A 189 -3.04 -10.53 27.57
N VAL A 190 -3.76 -11.56 27.11
CA VAL A 190 -5.03 -12.00 27.69
C VAL A 190 -5.04 -13.51 27.89
N GLN A 191 -5.86 -13.97 28.82
CA GLN A 191 -6.23 -15.37 28.96
C GLN A 191 -7.09 -15.83 27.76
N ALA A 192 -7.29 -17.14 27.63
CA ALA A 192 -8.09 -17.72 26.56
C ALA A 192 -9.52 -17.14 26.47
N ASP A 193 -10.14 -16.80 27.60
CA ASP A 193 -11.48 -16.18 27.69
C ASP A 193 -11.47 -14.66 27.52
N GLY A 194 -10.30 -14.05 27.36
CA GLY A 194 -10.13 -12.60 27.21
C GLY A 194 -9.92 -11.83 28.50
N GLU A 195 -9.72 -12.50 29.65
CA GLU A 195 -9.33 -11.77 30.86
C GLU A 195 -7.94 -11.12 30.69
N PRO A 196 -7.81 -9.79 30.91
CA PRO A 196 -6.54 -9.09 30.77
C PRO A 196 -5.49 -9.62 31.76
N VAL A 197 -4.25 -9.74 31.30
CA VAL A 197 -3.12 -10.09 32.15
C VAL A 197 -2.16 -8.90 32.28
N TRP A 198 -1.69 -8.36 31.17
CA TRP A 198 -0.86 -7.17 31.13
C TRP A 198 -0.98 -6.45 29.79
N ASP A 199 -0.58 -5.18 29.79
CA ASP A 199 -0.41 -4.34 28.60
C ASP A 199 1.00 -3.72 28.58
N TRP A 200 1.46 -3.33 27.40
CA TRP A 200 2.74 -2.67 27.19
C TRP A 200 2.66 -1.71 26.00
N ASP A 201 3.33 -0.56 26.10
CA ASP A 201 3.15 0.54 25.17
C ASP A 201 4.48 1.02 24.57
N PHE A 202 4.70 0.72 23.29
CA PHE A 202 5.92 1.11 22.58
C PHE A 202 6.17 2.62 22.61
N VAL A 203 5.12 3.42 22.48
CA VAL A 203 5.24 4.88 22.36
C VAL A 203 5.71 5.48 23.69
N ARG A 204 5.23 4.96 24.82
CA ARG A 204 5.68 5.38 26.14
C ARG A 204 7.06 4.83 26.48
N GLU A 205 7.22 3.53 26.36
CA GLU A 205 8.37 2.80 26.90
C GLU A 205 9.64 2.95 26.03
N VAL A 206 9.49 3.16 24.72
CA VAL A 206 10.61 3.26 23.78
C VAL A 206 10.74 4.66 23.17
N VAL A 207 9.64 5.28 22.76
CA VAL A 207 9.68 6.64 22.17
C VAL A 207 9.74 7.73 23.25
N GLY A 208 9.21 7.47 24.44
CA GLY A 208 9.18 8.42 25.56
C GLY A 208 8.10 9.48 25.41
N PHE A 209 7.01 9.20 24.71
CA PHE A 209 5.91 10.13 24.47
C PHE A 209 4.64 9.74 25.24
N GLU A 210 4.12 10.65 26.05
CA GLU A 210 2.98 10.43 26.96
C GLU A 210 1.68 11.11 26.52
N GLY A 211 1.72 11.92 25.45
CA GLY A 211 0.53 12.61 24.91
C GLY A 211 -0.38 11.70 24.09
N ASP A 212 -1.41 12.29 23.49
CA ASP A 212 -2.21 11.58 22.50
C ASP A 212 -1.39 11.34 21.22
N ARG A 213 -1.06 10.07 20.95
CA ARG A 213 -0.25 9.66 19.79
C ARG A 213 -0.89 10.00 18.45
N TRP A 214 -2.17 10.31 18.41
CA TRP A 214 -2.90 10.73 17.23
C TRP A 214 -3.09 12.26 17.13
N SER A 215 -2.63 13.02 18.13
CA SER A 215 -2.69 14.49 18.18
C SER A 215 -1.39 15.12 17.65
N GLY A 216 -1.48 15.80 16.51
CA GLY A 216 -0.32 16.53 15.97
C GLY A 216 0.10 17.75 16.83
N ALA A 217 -0.81 18.25 17.68
CA ALA A 217 -0.48 19.32 18.63
C ALA A 217 0.33 18.79 19.82
N ASP A 218 0.02 17.60 20.31
CA ASP A 218 0.75 16.97 21.42
C ASP A 218 2.17 16.59 20.98
N TRP A 219 2.30 16.04 19.76
CA TRP A 219 3.60 15.76 19.14
C TRP A 219 4.44 17.02 18.96
N LEU A 220 3.83 18.11 18.47
CA LEU A 220 4.51 19.41 18.34
C LEU A 220 4.99 19.91 19.71
N ALA A 221 4.16 19.83 20.74
CA ALA A 221 4.52 20.25 22.09
C ALA A 221 5.66 19.40 22.69
N PHE A 222 5.69 18.10 22.40
CA PHE A 222 6.74 17.19 22.85
C PHE A 222 8.06 17.41 22.13
N ARG A 223 8.05 17.57 20.81
CA ARG A 223 9.28 17.70 20.01
C ARG A 223 9.83 19.12 19.99
N GLY A 224 8.97 20.14 20.04
CA GLY A 224 9.34 21.54 19.79
C GLY A 224 9.76 21.81 18.33
N ASP A 225 9.64 20.81 17.45
CA ASP A 225 9.91 20.83 16.01
C ASP A 225 9.09 19.67 15.38
N ARG A 226 9.20 19.49 14.07
CA ARG A 226 8.53 18.40 13.35
C ARG A 226 8.87 17.01 13.90
N VAL A 227 7.92 16.09 13.82
CA VAL A 227 8.21 14.66 13.94
C VAL A 227 9.02 14.17 12.73
N THR A 228 9.79 13.11 12.92
CA THR A 228 10.59 12.48 11.88
C THR A 228 10.33 10.98 11.83
N TRP A 229 10.94 10.28 10.87
CA TRP A 229 10.97 8.81 10.84
C TRP A 229 11.39 8.12 12.16
N LYS A 230 12.07 8.82 13.09
CA LYS A 230 12.41 8.29 14.43
C LYS A 230 11.21 8.20 15.38
N ASP A 231 10.21 9.04 15.14
CA ASP A 231 8.93 9.11 15.87
C ASP A 231 7.91 8.07 15.41
N HIS A 232 8.16 7.44 14.27
CA HIS A 232 7.27 6.45 13.72
C HIS A 232 7.02 5.34 14.75
N PHE A 233 5.77 4.94 14.97
CA PHE A 233 5.45 3.93 15.99
C PHE A 233 4.51 2.84 15.51
N VAL A 234 3.81 3.02 14.39
CA VAL A 234 2.66 2.16 14.07
C VAL A 234 3.04 0.69 13.91
N CYS A 235 2.20 -0.21 14.44
CA CYS A 235 2.24 -1.64 14.22
C CYS A 235 1.23 -2.00 13.13
N SER A 236 1.64 -1.83 11.86
CA SER A 236 0.76 -2.07 10.70
C SER A 236 0.85 -3.50 10.13
N ARG A 237 1.65 -4.37 10.76
CA ARG A 237 1.90 -5.77 10.35
C ARG A 237 1.73 -6.72 11.53
N ASP A 238 1.56 -8.01 11.23
CA ASP A 238 1.25 -9.03 12.21
C ASP A 238 2.41 -9.32 13.17
N ILE A 239 2.08 -9.60 14.43
CA ILE A 239 3.03 -10.11 15.44
C ILE A 239 3.22 -11.62 15.28
N SER A 240 4.39 -12.09 15.73
CA SER A 240 4.69 -13.51 15.89
C SER A 240 5.03 -13.83 17.35
N LEU A 241 4.96 -15.10 17.72
CA LEU A 241 5.29 -15.59 19.06
C LEU A 241 6.35 -16.69 18.94
N VAL A 242 7.51 -16.46 19.56
CA VAL A 242 8.62 -17.41 19.64
C VAL A 242 8.74 -17.88 21.09
N GLY A 243 8.24 -19.07 21.39
CA GLY A 243 8.10 -19.53 22.77
C GLY A 243 7.15 -18.61 23.55
N LYS A 244 7.69 -17.83 24.49
CA LYS A 244 6.95 -16.81 25.25
C LYS A 244 7.33 -15.37 24.86
N THR A 245 8.16 -15.21 23.84
CA THR A 245 8.56 -13.90 23.34
C THR A 245 7.62 -13.45 22.22
N VAL A 246 6.84 -12.41 22.48
CA VAL A 246 6.09 -11.68 21.45
C VAL A 246 7.06 -10.84 20.64
N VAL A 247 7.01 -10.99 19.32
CA VAL A 247 7.83 -10.23 18.38
C VAL A 247 6.91 -9.31 17.59
N MET A 248 7.03 -8.00 17.80
CA MET A 248 6.15 -6.98 17.23
C MET A 248 6.91 -5.98 16.35
N PRO A 249 6.50 -5.74 15.10
CA PRO A 249 6.99 -4.61 14.34
C PRO A 249 6.35 -3.30 14.86
N ALA A 250 7.16 -2.29 15.18
CA ALA A 250 6.69 -0.99 15.66
C ALA A 250 7.54 0.14 15.07
N GLY A 251 6.96 0.93 14.17
CA GLY A 251 7.61 2.16 13.72
C GLY A 251 8.98 1.98 13.07
N GLY A 252 9.15 0.85 12.37
CA GLY A 252 10.41 0.47 11.72
C GLY A 252 11.44 -0.23 12.58
N ARG A 253 11.05 -0.58 13.81
CA ARG A 253 11.81 -1.44 14.72
C ARG A 253 11.07 -2.74 14.94
N THR A 254 11.79 -3.76 15.42
CA THR A 254 11.18 -5.03 15.84
C THR A 254 11.42 -5.22 17.34
N VAL A 255 10.34 -5.28 18.10
CA VAL A 255 10.37 -5.37 19.57
C VAL A 255 10.24 -6.83 19.97
N PHE A 256 11.08 -7.26 20.92
CA PHE A 256 11.05 -8.60 21.52
C PHE A 256 10.60 -8.47 22.98
N LEU A 257 9.38 -8.90 23.28
CA LEU A 257 8.75 -8.81 24.60
C LEU A 257 8.53 -10.22 25.15
N GLU A 258 9.26 -10.58 26.20
CA GLU A 258 9.06 -11.84 26.91
C GLU A 258 7.85 -11.73 27.85
N ASP A 259 6.94 -12.69 27.84
CA ASP A 259 5.92 -12.79 28.86
C ASP A 259 6.50 -13.29 30.20
N GLY A 260 6.65 -12.38 31.17
CA GLY A 260 7.08 -12.68 32.54
C GLY A 260 5.98 -13.22 33.45
N GLY A 261 4.79 -13.50 32.93
CA GLY A 261 3.64 -14.04 33.65
C GLY A 261 2.67 -12.96 34.12
N THR A 262 3.10 -12.01 34.95
CA THR A 262 2.22 -10.90 35.39
C THR A 262 2.54 -9.58 34.71
N ALA A 263 3.70 -9.49 34.06
CA ALA A 263 4.16 -8.32 33.33
C ALA A 263 5.13 -8.77 32.22
N PRO A 264 5.25 -7.99 31.13
CA PRO A 264 6.21 -8.26 30.09
C PRO A 264 7.62 -7.81 30.51
N VAL A 265 8.63 -8.43 29.89
CA VAL A 265 10.04 -8.02 29.99
C VAL A 265 10.54 -7.68 28.59
N LEU A 266 10.91 -6.43 28.37
CA LEU A 266 11.52 -6.00 27.12
C LEU A 266 12.91 -6.63 26.99
N ARG A 267 13.09 -7.52 26.01
CA ARG A 267 14.36 -8.20 25.75
C ARG A 267 15.24 -7.41 24.79
N ALA A 268 14.66 -6.89 23.71
CA ALA A 268 15.38 -6.12 22.70
C ALA A 268 14.44 -5.22 21.91
N VAL A 269 15.00 -4.12 21.39
CA VAL A 269 14.42 -3.31 20.31
C VAL A 269 15.39 -3.35 19.15
N ALA A 270 15.07 -4.14 18.14
CA ALA A 270 15.90 -4.34 16.97
C ALA A 270 15.71 -3.22 15.95
N GLU A 271 16.81 -2.60 15.56
CA GLU A 271 16.88 -1.70 14.41
C GLU A 271 17.52 -2.43 13.23
N ILE A 272 16.83 -2.46 12.09
CA ILE A 272 17.37 -3.11 10.90
C ILE A 272 18.65 -2.40 10.45
N PRO A 273 19.76 -3.12 10.22
CA PRO A 273 21.02 -2.54 9.80
C PRO A 273 20.90 -1.64 8.55
N ALA A 274 21.85 -0.71 8.41
CA ALA A 274 21.88 0.22 7.29
C ALA A 274 22.06 -0.52 5.95
N TYR A 275 21.15 -0.23 5.01
CA TYR A 275 21.15 -0.73 3.63
C TYR A 275 20.38 0.28 2.78
N ALA A 276 21.06 0.88 1.79
CA ALA A 276 20.53 1.93 0.91
C ALA A 276 19.81 3.09 1.62
N GLY A 277 20.34 3.54 2.76
CA GLY A 277 19.74 4.55 3.63
C GLY A 277 20.01 4.24 5.10
N SER A 278 19.57 5.12 5.99
CA SER A 278 19.71 4.97 7.45
C SER A 278 18.42 5.27 8.21
N GLU A 279 17.35 5.60 7.51
CA GLU A 279 16.02 5.80 8.07
C GLU A 279 15.48 4.47 8.61
N TYR A 280 14.64 4.51 9.66
CA TYR A 280 13.94 3.31 10.10
C TYR A 280 13.07 2.79 8.94
N PRO A 281 13.21 1.52 8.55
CA PRO A 281 12.43 0.97 7.45
C PRO A 281 10.98 0.80 7.86
N ALA A 282 10.11 0.38 6.97
CA ALA A 282 8.78 -0.09 7.34
C ALA A 282 8.65 -1.58 7.06
N THR A 283 8.11 -2.31 8.04
CA THR A 283 7.86 -3.74 7.90
C THR A 283 6.70 -3.96 6.93
N PHE A 284 6.91 -4.87 5.97
CA PHE A 284 5.88 -5.33 5.05
C PHE A 284 5.49 -6.80 5.27
N GLY A 285 6.37 -7.59 5.86
CA GLY A 285 6.09 -8.96 6.26
C GLY A 285 6.97 -9.37 7.44
N GLN A 286 6.44 -10.23 8.30
CA GLN A 286 7.17 -10.81 9.42
C GLN A 286 6.77 -12.28 9.59
N SER A 287 7.78 -13.13 9.74
CA SER A 287 7.64 -14.55 10.05
C SER A 287 8.76 -14.97 11.00
N ALA A 288 8.60 -16.08 11.69
CA ALA A 288 9.64 -16.68 12.51
C ALA A 288 9.71 -18.20 12.30
N ASP A 289 10.69 -18.84 12.92
CA ASP A 289 10.78 -20.29 12.98
C ASP A 289 10.99 -20.81 14.42
N ALA A 290 10.94 -22.14 14.56
CA ALA A 290 11.14 -22.82 15.84
C ALA A 290 12.56 -22.65 16.41
N GLY A 291 13.54 -22.27 15.58
CA GLY A 291 14.90 -21.95 16.00
C GLY A 291 15.05 -20.54 16.55
N GLY A 292 13.97 -19.75 16.57
CA GLY A 292 13.93 -18.37 17.04
C GLY A 292 14.50 -17.35 16.05
N ARG A 293 14.69 -17.72 14.77
CA ARG A 293 15.02 -16.75 13.72
C ARG A 293 13.75 -16.00 13.34
N VAL A 294 13.82 -14.68 13.27
CA VAL A 294 12.75 -13.79 12.85
C VAL A 294 13.12 -13.18 11.50
N PHE A 295 12.30 -13.40 10.49
CA PHE A 295 12.47 -12.94 9.12
C PHE A 295 11.58 -11.73 8.90
N VAL A 296 12.19 -10.60 8.53
CA VAL A 296 11.49 -9.34 8.35
C VAL A 296 11.69 -8.87 6.92
N GLN A 297 10.61 -8.89 6.12
CA GLN A 297 10.55 -8.18 4.86
C GLN A 297 10.21 -6.72 5.15
N TRP A 298 10.98 -5.81 4.59
CA TRP A 298 10.81 -4.38 4.84
C TRP A 298 11.12 -3.54 3.61
N HIS A 299 10.77 -2.25 3.70
CA HIS A 299 11.09 -1.23 2.71
C HIS A 299 11.66 0.02 3.38
N ARG A 300 12.77 0.52 2.81
CA ARG A 300 13.43 1.78 3.15
C ARG A 300 13.66 2.50 1.84
N ARG A 301 13.31 3.78 1.78
CA ARG A 301 13.73 4.72 0.75
C ARG A 301 13.81 4.19 -0.69
N ASP A 302 12.89 4.66 -1.54
CA ASP A 302 12.88 4.24 -2.94
C ASP A 302 12.84 2.69 -2.99
N ASN A 303 13.10 1.98 -4.07
CA ASN A 303 12.89 0.51 -4.13
C ASN A 303 13.79 -0.36 -3.20
N ALA A 304 14.34 0.16 -2.11
CA ALA A 304 15.26 -0.56 -1.23
C ALA A 304 14.56 -1.39 -0.15
N GLY A 305 14.99 -2.65 -0.08
CA GLY A 305 14.50 -3.61 0.89
C GLY A 305 15.16 -4.95 0.65
N ARG A 306 14.95 -5.85 1.62
CA ARG A 306 15.41 -7.25 1.59
C ARG A 306 14.68 -7.98 2.72
N VAL A 307 15.01 -9.25 2.93
CA VAL A 307 14.58 -9.99 4.11
C VAL A 307 15.76 -10.08 5.08
N ASP A 308 15.72 -9.30 6.16
CA ASP A 308 16.68 -9.42 7.26
C ASP A 308 16.22 -10.51 8.23
N VAL A 309 17.19 -11.22 8.80
CA VAL A 309 16.98 -12.26 9.80
C VAL A 309 17.53 -11.75 11.13
N MET A 310 16.74 -11.83 12.18
CA MET A 310 17.12 -11.43 13.54
C MET A 310 17.01 -12.63 14.48
N LYS A 311 17.92 -12.73 15.45
CA LYS A 311 17.82 -13.74 16.50
C LYS A 311 18.48 -13.25 17.79
N ILE A 312 17.89 -13.56 18.93
CA ILE A 312 18.54 -13.36 20.24
C ILE A 312 19.34 -14.62 20.59
N VAL A 313 20.65 -14.47 20.82
CA VAL A 313 21.57 -15.52 21.24
C VAL A 313 22.36 -14.99 22.42
N ASP A 314 22.35 -15.70 23.56
CA ASP A 314 23.04 -15.30 24.79
C ASP A 314 22.75 -13.84 25.21
N ASP A 315 21.47 -13.45 25.13
CA ASP A 315 20.95 -12.09 25.39
C ASP A 315 21.45 -10.99 24.42
N GLU A 316 22.14 -11.35 23.35
CA GLU A 316 22.58 -10.43 22.30
C GLU A 316 21.79 -10.62 21.00
N LEU A 317 21.50 -9.50 20.32
CA LEU A 317 20.80 -9.52 19.04
C LEU A 317 21.78 -9.71 17.88
N GLN A 318 21.55 -10.76 17.10
CA GLN A 318 22.31 -11.09 15.90
C GLN A 318 21.47 -10.81 14.65
N PHE A 319 22.15 -10.37 13.59
CA PHE A 319 21.55 -10.05 12.29
C PHE A 319 22.19 -10.86 11.17
N ASP A 320 21.37 -11.31 10.25
CA ASP A 320 21.76 -11.94 8.99
C ASP A 320 20.78 -11.49 7.88
N VAL A 321 20.99 -11.93 6.65
CA VAL A 321 20.16 -11.58 5.49
C VAL A 321 19.86 -12.83 4.69
N VAL A 322 18.63 -12.96 4.18
CA VAL A 322 18.30 -14.00 3.21
C VAL A 322 18.92 -13.61 1.86
N PRO A 323 19.90 -14.36 1.33
CA PRO A 323 20.60 -13.96 0.11
C PRO A 323 19.68 -13.88 -1.12
N GLY A 324 20.00 -12.96 -2.03
CA GLY A 324 19.25 -12.74 -3.27
C GLY A 324 17.91 -12.04 -3.07
N THR A 325 17.62 -11.52 -1.87
CA THR A 325 16.38 -10.78 -1.58
C THR A 325 16.52 -9.28 -1.76
N GLU A 326 17.74 -8.79 -1.92
CA GLU A 326 18.13 -7.38 -2.01
C GLU A 326 17.52 -6.70 -3.23
N THR A 327 16.78 -5.63 -2.98
CA THR A 327 16.34 -4.67 -3.99
C THR A 327 16.86 -3.30 -3.60
N ALA A 328 17.07 -2.43 -4.59
CA ALA A 328 17.38 -1.02 -4.37
C ALA A 328 17.04 -0.25 -5.64
N ILE A 329 16.99 1.08 -5.55
CA ILE A 329 16.77 1.93 -6.73
C ILE A 329 17.83 1.76 -7.83
N HIS A 330 19.00 1.22 -7.48
CA HIS A 330 20.13 1.00 -8.38
C HIS A 330 20.33 -0.46 -8.78
N LEU A 331 19.44 -1.36 -8.34
CA LEU A 331 19.48 -2.80 -8.60
C LEU A 331 18.21 -3.21 -9.37
N PRO A 332 18.27 -4.22 -10.24
CA PRO A 332 17.10 -4.72 -10.94
C PRO A 332 16.06 -5.31 -9.97
N GLY A 333 14.80 -5.38 -10.44
CA GLY A 333 13.70 -5.99 -9.71
C GLY A 333 12.94 -5.05 -8.77
N LEU A 334 11.76 -5.48 -8.31
CA LEU A 334 10.84 -4.78 -7.40
C LEU A 334 10.74 -5.48 -6.03
N LEU A 335 10.32 -4.70 -5.03
CA LEU A 335 10.07 -5.19 -3.67
C LEU A 335 9.00 -6.29 -3.58
N SER A 336 9.05 -7.04 -2.49
CA SER A 336 7.97 -7.91 -2.02
C SER A 336 7.22 -7.25 -0.87
N PHE A 337 5.94 -7.57 -0.72
CA PHE A 337 5.01 -6.95 0.23
C PHE A 337 4.35 -7.98 1.18
N SER A 338 4.89 -9.19 1.24
CA SER A 338 4.32 -10.31 1.99
C SER A 338 5.29 -10.87 3.01
N SER A 339 4.74 -11.53 4.03
CA SER A 339 5.50 -12.45 4.89
C SER A 339 6.01 -13.64 4.07
N VAL A 340 7.16 -14.18 4.45
CA VAL A 340 7.76 -15.36 3.79
C VAL A 340 7.22 -16.65 4.39
N ALA A 341 7.27 -17.75 3.63
CA ALA A 341 7.17 -19.09 4.22
C ALA A 341 8.56 -19.68 4.46
N ILE A 342 8.76 -20.40 5.56
CA ILE A 342 10.08 -20.87 6.01
C ILE A 342 10.02 -22.37 6.26
N ARG A 343 10.88 -23.14 5.59
CA ARG A 343 11.09 -24.58 5.87
C ARG A 343 12.58 -24.89 5.97
N GLY A 344 13.05 -25.13 7.19
CA GLY A 344 14.48 -25.33 7.42
C GLY A 344 15.26 -24.09 6.99
N ASP A 345 16.09 -24.23 5.95
CA ASP A 345 16.85 -23.12 5.36
C ASP A 345 16.25 -22.59 4.06
N ASP A 346 15.14 -23.17 3.58
CA ASP A 346 14.40 -22.65 2.44
C ASP A 346 13.42 -21.55 2.87
N VAL A 347 13.45 -20.44 2.14
CA VAL A 347 12.59 -19.27 2.32
C VAL A 347 11.83 -19.02 1.02
N PHE A 348 10.51 -19.17 1.06
CA PHE A 348 9.63 -18.94 -0.09
C PHE A 348 9.03 -17.54 -0.01
N ARG A 349 9.19 -16.76 -1.09
CA ARG A 349 8.83 -15.35 -1.15
C ARG A 349 8.05 -15.04 -2.43
N THR A 350 6.91 -14.37 -2.29
CA THR A 350 6.11 -13.90 -3.42
C THR A 350 6.48 -12.48 -3.83
N ARG A 351 6.36 -12.14 -5.13
CA ARG A 351 6.61 -10.79 -5.66
C ARG A 351 5.53 -10.38 -6.66
N PRO A 352 5.16 -9.08 -6.69
CA PRO A 352 4.22 -8.57 -7.69
C PRO A 352 4.83 -8.42 -9.07
N GLU A 353 6.16 -8.54 -9.19
CA GLU A 353 6.87 -8.43 -10.46
C GLU A 353 6.56 -9.62 -11.37
N GLN A 354 6.03 -9.32 -12.56
CA GLN A 354 5.78 -10.31 -13.59
C GLN A 354 7.08 -11.08 -13.92
N GLY A 355 7.00 -12.41 -13.94
CA GLY A 355 8.17 -13.27 -14.19
C GLY A 355 8.92 -13.70 -12.92
N LEU A 356 8.64 -13.08 -11.77
CA LEU A 356 9.29 -13.38 -10.48
C LEU A 356 8.28 -13.73 -9.36
N GLY A 357 7.06 -14.12 -9.74
CA GLY A 357 5.92 -14.38 -8.87
C GLY A 357 6.21 -15.11 -7.55
N LEU A 358 6.86 -16.27 -7.62
CA LEU A 358 7.31 -17.07 -6.47
C LEU A 358 8.78 -17.45 -6.63
N LEU A 359 9.60 -17.11 -5.62
CA LEU A 359 10.99 -17.55 -5.51
C LEU A 359 11.21 -18.43 -4.29
N ARG A 360 12.15 -19.36 -4.42
CA ARG A 360 12.79 -20.07 -3.31
C ARG A 360 14.21 -19.51 -3.13
N HIS A 361 14.47 -18.98 -1.96
CA HIS A 361 15.79 -18.64 -1.47
C HIS A 361 16.25 -19.77 -0.54
N THR A 362 17.55 -20.04 -0.48
CA THR A 362 18.11 -21.01 0.47
C THR A 362 19.25 -20.32 1.22
N LEU A 363 19.27 -20.40 2.55
CA LEU A 363 20.32 -19.75 3.34
C LEU A 363 21.70 -20.30 2.94
N GLY A 364 22.66 -19.40 2.75
CA GLY A 364 24.01 -19.73 2.26
C GLY A 364 24.11 -19.95 0.74
N VAL A 365 23.03 -19.77 -0.02
CA VAL A 365 23.03 -19.79 -1.49
C VAL A 365 22.60 -18.43 -2.02
N ASP A 366 23.49 -17.75 -2.74
CA ASP A 366 23.28 -16.36 -3.19
C ASP A 366 22.14 -16.22 -4.22
N GLU A 367 22.06 -17.15 -5.17
CA GLU A 367 21.12 -17.08 -6.29
C GLU A 367 19.80 -17.81 -5.98
N PRO A 368 18.65 -17.12 -5.98
CA PRO A 368 17.36 -17.76 -5.76
C PRO A 368 16.87 -18.53 -6.98
N LYS A 369 15.95 -19.47 -6.76
CA LYS A 369 15.25 -20.21 -7.83
C LYS A 369 13.84 -19.64 -8.00
N THR A 370 13.53 -19.10 -9.18
CA THR A 370 12.14 -18.81 -9.56
C THR A 370 11.38 -20.13 -9.76
N LEU A 371 10.29 -20.31 -9.03
CA LEU A 371 9.43 -21.50 -9.12
C LEU A 371 8.16 -21.23 -9.93
N CYS A 372 7.65 -19.99 -9.91
CA CYS A 372 6.46 -19.60 -10.66
C CYS A 372 6.52 -18.12 -11.01
N GLU A 373 5.98 -17.74 -12.16
CA GLU A 373 5.99 -16.35 -12.63
C GLU A 373 4.74 -15.55 -12.24
N SER A 374 3.73 -16.20 -11.63
CA SER A 374 2.44 -15.55 -11.34
C SER A 374 2.58 -14.45 -10.26
N PRO A 375 2.26 -13.19 -10.59
CA PRO A 375 2.54 -12.05 -9.72
C PRO A 375 1.66 -12.09 -8.47
N SER A 376 2.27 -11.94 -7.29
CA SER A 376 1.57 -12.06 -6.02
C SER A 376 2.09 -11.13 -4.93
N ILE A 377 1.19 -10.74 -4.05
CA ILE A 377 1.44 -10.05 -2.78
C ILE A 377 0.88 -10.86 -1.59
N SER A 378 0.38 -12.06 -1.84
CA SER A 378 -0.16 -12.95 -0.81
C SER A 378 1.00 -13.74 -0.19
N PRO A 379 1.09 -13.83 1.15
CA PRO A 379 2.04 -14.71 1.80
C PRO A 379 1.85 -16.18 1.37
N PRO A 380 2.92 -16.88 0.93
CA PRO A 380 2.82 -18.27 0.50
C PRO A 380 2.66 -19.23 1.70
N VAL A 381 2.21 -20.45 1.39
CA VAL A 381 2.19 -21.59 2.32
C VAL A 381 2.89 -22.78 1.67
N ALA A 382 3.88 -23.35 2.34
CA ALA A 382 4.58 -24.56 1.90
C ALA A 382 3.90 -25.80 2.49
N THR A 383 3.28 -26.61 1.64
CA THR A 383 2.74 -27.94 1.97
C THR A 383 3.84 -29.01 1.88
N ALA A 384 3.54 -30.29 2.08
CA ALA A 384 4.52 -31.37 1.92
C ALA A 384 5.25 -31.34 0.57
N GLU A 385 4.53 -31.03 -0.52
CA GLU A 385 5.00 -31.20 -1.90
C GLU A 385 4.87 -29.93 -2.76
N HIS A 386 4.14 -28.93 -2.28
CA HIS A 386 3.80 -27.74 -3.04
C HIS A 386 3.95 -26.45 -2.22
N VAL A 387 4.16 -25.32 -2.90
CA VAL A 387 3.92 -23.99 -2.37
C VAL A 387 2.61 -23.47 -2.98
N VAL A 388 1.71 -22.98 -2.13
CA VAL A 388 0.43 -22.41 -2.56
C VAL A 388 0.27 -20.96 -2.13
N PHE A 389 -0.37 -20.16 -2.99
CA PHE A 389 -0.64 -18.75 -2.74
C PHE A 389 -1.74 -18.24 -3.68
N GLY A 390 -2.27 -17.05 -3.37
CA GLY A 390 -3.16 -16.31 -4.26
C GLY A 390 -2.40 -15.30 -5.12
N ASP A 391 -2.78 -15.13 -6.38
CA ASP A 391 -2.15 -14.14 -7.27
C ASP A 391 -2.96 -12.84 -7.43
N LEU A 392 -2.35 -11.84 -8.07
CA LEU A 392 -2.94 -10.52 -8.32
C LEU A 392 -3.98 -10.51 -9.46
N VAL A 393 -4.18 -11.64 -10.14
CA VAL A 393 -5.11 -11.75 -11.29
C VAL A 393 -6.30 -12.66 -11.02
N GLY A 394 -6.35 -13.29 -9.84
CA GLY A 394 -7.50 -14.03 -9.32
C GLY A 394 -7.39 -15.55 -9.44
N ASN A 395 -6.20 -16.13 -9.31
CA ASN A 395 -6.01 -17.57 -9.22
C ASN A 395 -5.47 -18.02 -7.85
N LEU A 396 -5.91 -19.19 -7.42
CA LEU A 396 -5.14 -20.04 -6.52
C LEU A 396 -4.02 -20.69 -7.33
N VAL A 397 -2.77 -20.46 -6.92
CA VAL A 397 -1.58 -20.98 -7.58
C VAL A 397 -1.03 -22.13 -6.74
N VAL A 398 -0.80 -23.29 -7.37
CA VAL A 398 -0.23 -24.48 -6.72
C VAL A 398 1.05 -24.90 -7.45
N VAL A 399 2.19 -24.74 -6.79
CA VAL A 399 3.53 -24.90 -7.40
C VAL A 399 4.28 -26.07 -6.76
N PRO A 400 4.76 -27.08 -7.51
CA PRO A 400 5.59 -28.15 -6.94
C PRO A 400 6.89 -27.60 -6.32
N ILE A 401 7.25 -28.01 -5.11
CA ILE A 401 8.45 -27.53 -4.38
C ILE A 401 9.74 -27.88 -5.13
N ASP A 402 9.80 -29.07 -5.73
CA ASP A 402 10.99 -29.55 -6.44
C ASP A 402 11.14 -28.95 -7.85
N GLY A 403 10.15 -28.15 -8.28
CA GLY A 403 10.04 -27.59 -9.62
C GLY A 403 9.13 -28.42 -10.53
N GLY A 404 8.56 -27.77 -11.54
CA GLY A 404 7.54 -28.31 -12.41
C GLY A 404 6.55 -27.22 -12.82
N GLU A 405 5.52 -27.58 -13.58
CA GLU A 405 4.48 -26.64 -13.97
C GLU A 405 3.54 -26.33 -12.79
N ALA A 406 3.25 -25.04 -12.59
CA ALA A 406 2.27 -24.60 -11.62
C ALA A 406 0.84 -24.83 -12.15
N ARG A 407 -0.07 -25.27 -11.28
CA ARG A 407 -1.51 -25.29 -11.58
C ARG A 407 -2.13 -23.96 -11.18
N LEU A 408 -2.86 -23.35 -12.11
CA LEU A 408 -3.62 -22.12 -11.88
C LEU A 408 -5.11 -22.48 -11.79
N LEU A 409 -5.68 -22.35 -10.60
CA LEU A 409 -7.08 -22.65 -10.33
C LEU A 409 -7.84 -21.32 -10.21
N PRO A 410 -8.70 -20.98 -11.19
CA PRO A 410 -9.30 -19.66 -11.26
C PRO A 410 -10.35 -19.44 -10.17
N THR A 411 -10.35 -18.23 -9.63
CA THR A 411 -11.47 -17.62 -8.92
C THR A 411 -12.13 -16.60 -9.86
N ARG A 412 -12.57 -15.44 -9.37
CA ARG A 412 -13.08 -14.38 -10.24
C ARG A 412 -11.93 -13.69 -11.00
N PRO A 413 -11.92 -13.71 -12.34
CA PRO A 413 -10.86 -13.08 -13.13
C PRO A 413 -10.68 -11.60 -12.80
N GLY A 414 -9.43 -11.15 -12.72
CA GLY A 414 -9.06 -9.76 -12.49
C GLY A 414 -9.30 -9.26 -11.06
N THR A 415 -9.66 -10.14 -10.13
CA THR A 415 -9.79 -9.79 -8.71
C THR A 415 -8.69 -10.43 -7.87
N PRO A 416 -7.82 -9.64 -7.23
CA PRO A 416 -6.69 -10.18 -6.46
C PRO A 416 -7.10 -11.07 -5.29
N ILE A 417 -6.23 -12.04 -4.98
CA ILE A 417 -6.20 -12.76 -3.71
C ILE A 417 -4.97 -12.27 -2.95
N SER A 418 -5.16 -11.32 -2.02
CA SER A 418 -4.06 -10.65 -1.32
C SER A 418 -3.80 -11.19 0.09
N ALA A 419 -4.82 -11.79 0.72
CA ALA A 419 -4.69 -12.39 2.03
C ALA A 419 -4.03 -13.78 1.95
N PRO A 420 -3.34 -14.23 3.02
CA PRO A 420 -2.86 -15.59 3.12
C PRO A 420 -4.00 -16.62 3.11
N LEU A 421 -3.69 -17.81 2.60
CA LEU A 421 -4.59 -18.94 2.51
C LEU A 421 -4.63 -19.73 3.83
N ALA A 422 -5.66 -20.56 3.98
CA ALA A 422 -5.71 -21.56 5.04
C ALA A 422 -5.96 -22.95 4.45
N LEU A 423 -5.34 -23.98 5.03
CA LEU A 423 -5.36 -25.33 4.50
C LEU A 423 -5.65 -26.34 5.60
N ALA A 424 -6.41 -27.38 5.29
CA ALA A 424 -6.58 -28.55 6.15
C ALA A 424 -7.22 -29.70 5.38
N ASP A 425 -6.80 -30.94 5.65
CA ASP A 425 -7.41 -32.17 5.14
C ASP A 425 -7.59 -32.16 3.60
N GLY A 426 -6.56 -31.71 2.87
CA GLY A 426 -6.58 -31.64 1.40
C GLY A 426 -7.42 -30.51 0.79
N HIS A 427 -7.98 -29.62 1.63
CA HIS A 427 -8.76 -28.47 1.21
C HIS A 427 -7.96 -27.17 1.32
N VAL A 428 -8.25 -26.22 0.42
CA VAL A 428 -7.67 -24.87 0.41
C VAL A 428 -8.80 -23.86 0.47
N TYR A 429 -8.73 -22.96 1.45
CA TYR A 429 -9.70 -21.89 1.69
C TYR A 429 -9.10 -20.55 1.26
N VAL A 430 -9.72 -19.94 0.25
CA VAL A 430 -9.16 -18.82 -0.51
C VAL A 430 -10.02 -17.56 -0.29
N PRO A 431 -9.60 -16.63 0.59
CA PRO A 431 -10.25 -15.34 0.77
C PRO A 431 -9.97 -14.41 -0.42
N SER A 432 -11.01 -13.95 -1.10
CA SER A 432 -10.87 -13.10 -2.30
C SER A 432 -11.36 -11.66 -2.07
N GLU A 433 -10.71 -10.71 -2.74
CA GLU A 433 -11.12 -9.30 -2.71
C GLU A 433 -12.47 -9.03 -3.40
N ASP A 434 -13.03 -10.01 -4.14
CA ASP A 434 -14.36 -9.91 -4.74
C ASP A 434 -15.52 -10.15 -3.75
N GLY A 435 -15.17 -10.49 -2.50
CA GLY A 435 -16.10 -10.74 -1.41
C GLY A 435 -16.54 -12.19 -1.25
N HIS A 436 -15.90 -13.13 -1.95
CA HIS A 436 -16.14 -14.56 -1.76
C HIS A 436 -15.00 -15.25 -0.99
N LEU A 437 -15.38 -16.25 -0.18
CA LEU A 437 -14.48 -17.31 0.24
C LEU A 437 -14.67 -18.50 -0.71
N TYR A 438 -13.62 -18.86 -1.44
CA TYR A 438 -13.61 -20.04 -2.29
C TYR A 438 -13.04 -21.24 -1.53
N VAL A 439 -13.64 -22.41 -1.73
CA VAL A 439 -13.16 -23.67 -1.16
C VAL A 439 -12.79 -24.61 -2.28
N PHE A 440 -11.50 -24.96 -2.35
CA PHE A 440 -10.98 -25.97 -3.25
C PHE A 440 -10.76 -27.27 -2.49
N GLY A 441 -11.15 -28.39 -3.08
CA GLY A 441 -11.01 -29.73 -2.50
C GLY A 441 -10.89 -30.81 -3.58
N PRO A 442 -10.59 -32.07 -3.19
CA PRO A 442 -10.44 -33.18 -4.13
C PRO A 442 -11.70 -33.42 -4.98
N GLY A 443 -11.52 -33.66 -6.28
CA GLY A 443 -12.61 -33.93 -7.23
C GLY A 443 -13.53 -32.73 -7.51
N GLY A 444 -13.14 -31.52 -7.12
CA GLY A 444 -13.95 -30.32 -7.34
C GLY A 444 -14.08 -29.97 -8.82
N THR A 445 -15.31 -29.64 -9.23
CA THR A 445 -15.66 -29.36 -10.64
C THR A 445 -16.55 -28.13 -10.79
N LEU A 446 -16.81 -27.40 -9.69
CA LEU A 446 -17.63 -26.19 -9.77
C LEU A 446 -16.92 -25.11 -10.58
N MET A 447 -17.74 -24.28 -11.23
CA MET A 447 -17.27 -23.04 -11.83
C MET A 447 -17.48 -21.88 -10.85
N THR A 448 -16.68 -20.85 -11.01
CA THR A 448 -16.80 -19.62 -10.24
C THR A 448 -18.16 -18.96 -10.50
N PRO A 449 -18.86 -18.47 -9.45
CA PRO A 449 -20.18 -17.90 -9.62
C PRO A 449 -20.11 -16.66 -10.52
N PRO A 450 -21.13 -16.44 -11.38
CA PRO A 450 -21.18 -15.26 -12.25
C PRO A 450 -21.61 -13.99 -11.50
N ASN A 451 -22.14 -14.13 -10.27
CA ASN A 451 -22.75 -13.03 -9.55
C ASN A 451 -21.68 -12.11 -8.94
N ASP A 452 -21.74 -10.83 -9.31
CA ASP A 452 -20.96 -9.78 -8.68
C ASP A 452 -21.61 -9.32 -7.37
N LEU A 453 -20.89 -9.39 -6.25
CA LEU A 453 -21.32 -8.85 -4.96
C LEU A 453 -21.28 -7.31 -4.91
N GLN A 454 -20.73 -6.67 -5.96
CA GLN A 454 -20.67 -5.22 -6.14
C GLN A 454 -19.95 -4.52 -4.99
N VAL A 455 -18.87 -5.13 -4.50
CA VAL A 455 -17.99 -4.55 -3.46
C VAL A 455 -17.46 -3.16 -3.85
N TRP A 456 -17.44 -2.83 -5.13
CA TRP A 456 -17.05 -1.52 -5.67
C TRP A 456 -18.03 -0.37 -5.37
N LYS A 457 -19.23 -0.65 -4.84
CA LYS A 457 -20.20 0.39 -4.45
C LYS A 457 -19.76 1.14 -3.20
N ILE A 458 -19.94 2.46 -3.22
CA ILE A 458 -19.83 3.35 -2.07
C ILE A 458 -20.92 2.96 -1.05
N ARG A 459 -20.54 2.84 0.22
CA ARG A 459 -21.43 2.52 1.35
C ARG A 459 -21.67 3.72 2.26
N SER A 460 -20.68 4.60 2.37
CA SER A 460 -20.72 5.87 3.08
C SER A 460 -20.48 7.01 2.09
N PRO A 461 -21.54 7.48 1.40
CA PRO A 461 -21.42 8.62 0.50
C PRO A 461 -21.01 9.88 1.28
N LEU A 462 -20.25 10.76 0.62
CA LEU A 462 -19.91 12.06 1.18
C LEU A 462 -21.18 12.87 1.46
N THR A 463 -21.20 13.57 2.59
CA THR A 463 -22.29 14.45 3.02
C THR A 463 -21.73 15.77 3.53
N GLY A 464 -22.59 16.78 3.65
CA GLY A 464 -22.22 18.10 4.15
C GLY A 464 -21.90 19.12 3.04
N PRO A 465 -21.49 20.34 3.41
CA PRO A 465 -21.35 21.45 2.46
C PRO A 465 -20.18 21.28 1.48
N LEU A 466 -19.21 20.42 1.79
CA LEU A 466 -18.00 20.18 0.97
C LEU A 466 -18.08 18.88 0.15
N SER A 467 -19.25 18.25 0.04
CA SER A 467 -19.40 16.95 -0.64
C SER A 467 -19.56 17.04 -2.17
N GLY A 468 -19.63 18.25 -2.73
CA GLY A 468 -19.82 18.49 -4.16
C GLY A 468 -18.53 18.25 -4.98
N PRO A 469 -18.66 17.96 -6.29
CA PRO A 469 -17.52 17.71 -7.18
C PRO A 469 -16.57 18.90 -7.34
N GLU A 470 -17.04 20.13 -7.08
CA GLU A 470 -16.19 21.32 -7.04
C GLU A 470 -15.11 21.28 -5.95
N TYR A 471 -15.26 20.39 -4.96
CA TYR A 471 -14.30 20.13 -3.88
C TYR A 471 -13.45 18.89 -4.10
N ASP A 472 -13.64 18.18 -5.23
CA ASP A 472 -12.81 17.04 -5.61
C ASP A 472 -11.39 17.52 -5.95
N TRP A 473 -10.40 16.71 -5.61
CA TRP A 473 -9.02 16.93 -6.03
C TRP A 473 -8.60 15.92 -7.11
N TYR A 474 -8.99 16.20 -8.34
CA TYR A 474 -9.03 15.21 -9.41
C TYR A 474 -7.68 14.84 -10.02
N THR A 475 -6.60 15.60 -9.79
CA THR A 475 -5.24 15.22 -10.23
C THR A 475 -4.15 15.91 -9.39
N ASN A 476 -2.94 15.34 -9.31
CA ASN A 476 -1.80 16.00 -8.64
C ASN A 476 -1.41 17.28 -9.41
N TYR A 477 -1.13 18.37 -8.71
CA TYR A 477 -0.99 19.70 -9.30
C TYR A 477 -2.20 20.06 -10.18
N GLY A 478 -3.40 19.66 -9.72
CA GLY A 478 -4.60 19.61 -10.54
C GLY A 478 -5.27 20.91 -10.88
N ASP A 479 -5.01 21.97 -10.09
CA ASP A 479 -5.10 23.31 -10.64
C ASP A 479 -3.79 23.69 -11.30
N SER A 480 -3.84 24.55 -12.30
CA SER A 480 -2.61 25.05 -12.90
C SER A 480 -1.72 25.75 -11.88
N ALA A 481 -2.22 26.17 -10.73
CA ALA A 481 -1.42 26.78 -9.67
C ALA A 481 -0.58 25.78 -8.85
N GLY A 482 -0.73 24.46 -9.03
CA GLY A 482 0.07 23.46 -8.35
C GLY A 482 -0.17 23.37 -6.84
N THR A 483 -1.39 23.65 -6.39
CA THR A 483 -1.75 23.78 -4.96
C THR A 483 -2.01 22.46 -4.27
N ASN A 484 -2.46 21.43 -5.00
CA ASN A 484 -2.91 20.16 -4.41
C ASN A 484 -4.14 20.28 -3.48
N ALA A 485 -4.84 21.42 -3.55
CA ALA A 485 -6.05 21.73 -2.81
C ALA A 485 -6.80 22.91 -3.44
N ASN A 486 -8.12 22.93 -3.38
CA ASN A 486 -8.89 24.16 -3.54
C ASN A 486 -9.15 24.79 -2.16
N ASP A 487 -9.70 26.00 -2.14
CA ASP A 487 -10.03 26.68 -0.88
C ASP A 487 -11.28 26.05 -0.25
N GLN A 488 -11.07 25.34 0.86
CA GLN A 488 -12.12 24.67 1.63
C GLN A 488 -12.12 25.11 3.10
N GLY A 489 -11.51 26.26 3.42
CA GLY A 489 -11.43 26.78 4.78
C GLY A 489 -10.63 25.89 5.74
N LEU A 490 -9.52 25.32 5.26
CA LEU A 490 -8.64 24.47 6.07
C LEU A 490 -8.17 25.22 7.32
N GLN A 491 -8.35 24.62 8.51
CA GLN A 491 -7.89 25.17 9.78
C GLN A 491 -7.83 24.08 10.87
N PRO A 492 -6.96 24.20 11.89
CA PRO A 492 -7.01 23.35 13.07
C PRO A 492 -8.35 23.45 13.83
N PRO A 493 -8.70 22.48 14.71
CA PRO A 493 -7.92 21.28 15.04
C PRO A 493 -7.97 20.24 13.92
N LEU A 494 -6.89 19.47 13.77
CA LEU A 494 -6.82 18.30 12.90
C LEU A 494 -7.16 17.06 13.71
N LYS A 495 -7.88 16.11 13.10
CA LYS A 495 -8.29 14.89 13.79
C LYS A 495 -8.28 13.69 12.85
N MET A 496 -7.69 12.58 13.30
CA MET A 496 -7.72 11.33 12.55
C MET A 496 -9.15 10.88 12.28
N ARG A 497 -9.40 10.34 11.09
CA ARG A 497 -10.70 9.83 10.67
C ARG A 497 -10.67 8.33 10.43
N TRP A 498 -9.68 7.89 9.65
CA TRP A 498 -9.41 6.49 9.40
C TRP A 498 -7.96 6.29 8.96
N ALA A 499 -7.52 5.04 9.05
CA ALA A 499 -6.18 4.61 8.71
C ALA A 499 -6.25 3.28 7.98
N ARG A 500 -5.37 3.05 6.99
CA ARG A 500 -5.40 1.84 6.17
C ARG A 500 -4.02 1.39 5.72
N ARG A 501 -3.83 0.06 5.72
CA ARG A 501 -2.70 -0.65 5.12
C ARG A 501 -2.83 -0.72 3.59
N LEU A 502 -1.72 -0.48 2.93
CA LEU A 502 -1.49 -0.55 1.49
C LEU A 502 -0.35 -1.53 1.21
N GLU A 503 -0.54 -2.42 0.23
CA GLU A 503 0.48 -3.36 -0.24
C GLU A 503 1.10 -2.86 -1.54
N GLY A 504 2.20 -2.13 -1.44
CA GLY A 504 2.87 -1.55 -2.60
C GLY A 504 3.60 -0.27 -2.24
N THR A 505 4.42 0.22 -3.16
CA THR A 505 5.08 1.52 -2.99
C THR A 505 4.35 2.60 -3.79
N ILE A 506 4.13 3.78 -3.19
CA ILE A 506 3.51 4.93 -3.87
C ILE A 506 4.49 6.09 -3.91
N LYS A 507 4.51 6.81 -5.02
CA LYS A 507 5.43 7.94 -5.25
C LYS A 507 4.77 9.22 -5.72
N HIS A 508 3.45 9.29 -5.66
CA HIS A 508 2.65 10.43 -6.03
C HIS A 508 1.56 10.69 -4.97
N LEU A 509 0.95 11.87 -5.01
CA LEU A 509 -0.19 12.19 -4.15
C LEU A 509 -1.46 11.47 -4.66
N PRO A 510 -2.39 11.04 -3.78
CA PRO A 510 -3.64 10.42 -4.20
C PRO A 510 -4.52 11.43 -4.95
N VAL A 511 -5.48 10.95 -5.74
CA VAL A 511 -6.45 11.81 -6.43
C VAL A 511 -7.86 11.42 -6.05
N CYS A 512 -8.78 12.38 -6.02
CA CYS A 512 -10.11 12.22 -5.47
C CYS A 512 -11.16 12.65 -6.49
N GLY A 513 -12.27 11.91 -6.55
CA GLY A 513 -13.34 12.15 -7.50
C GLY A 513 -14.56 11.27 -7.27
N GLY A 514 -15.76 11.82 -7.34
CA GLY A 514 -17.01 11.04 -7.25
C GLY A 514 -17.14 10.21 -5.97
N GLY A 515 -16.68 10.77 -4.84
CA GLY A 515 -16.68 10.12 -3.52
C GLY A 515 -15.57 9.08 -3.31
N ARG A 516 -14.62 8.96 -4.25
CA ARG A 516 -13.53 7.99 -4.22
C ARG A 516 -12.17 8.67 -4.14
N LEU A 517 -11.19 7.91 -3.65
CA LEU A 517 -9.77 8.22 -3.64
C LEU A 517 -9.05 7.14 -4.46
N TYR A 518 -8.16 7.55 -5.35
CA TYR A 518 -7.43 6.68 -6.27
C TYR A 518 -5.93 6.80 -6.07
N VAL A 519 -5.26 5.65 -6.09
CA VAL A 519 -3.80 5.53 -6.09
C VAL A 519 -3.38 4.42 -7.03
N HIS A 520 -2.10 4.43 -7.44
CA HIS A 520 -1.48 3.25 -8.03
C HIS A 520 -0.08 3.06 -7.47
N THR A 521 0.38 1.83 -7.52
CA THR A 521 1.64 1.39 -6.96
C THR A 521 2.71 1.33 -8.04
N ALA A 522 3.96 1.45 -7.63
CA ALA A 522 5.10 1.39 -8.53
C ALA A 522 5.25 0.00 -9.19
N GLU A 523 4.51 -0.99 -8.69
CA GLU A 523 4.46 -2.38 -9.13
C GLU A 523 3.23 -2.72 -9.99
N GLY A 524 2.38 -1.74 -10.35
CA GLY A 524 1.33 -1.92 -11.36
C GLY A 524 -0.09 -2.11 -10.85
N GLN A 525 -0.30 -2.10 -9.52
CA GLN A 525 -1.65 -2.12 -8.93
C GLN A 525 -2.29 -0.74 -9.02
N VAL A 526 -3.56 -0.64 -9.44
CA VAL A 526 -4.41 0.56 -9.37
C VAL A 526 -5.55 0.27 -8.40
N ILE A 527 -5.80 1.18 -7.45
CA ILE A 527 -6.69 0.94 -6.31
C ILE A 527 -7.62 2.12 -6.10
N ALA A 528 -8.89 1.83 -5.81
CA ALA A 528 -9.88 2.81 -5.38
C ALA A 528 -10.34 2.55 -3.95
N TYR A 529 -10.46 3.64 -3.20
CA TYR A 529 -10.96 3.68 -1.83
C TYR A 529 -12.15 4.62 -1.72
N GLU A 530 -13.04 4.36 -0.78
CA GLU A 530 -14.07 5.31 -0.34
C GLU A 530 -13.43 6.42 0.48
N GLN A 531 -13.70 7.69 0.15
CA GLN A 531 -13.09 8.83 0.83
C GLN A 531 -13.47 8.92 2.32
N ASP A 532 -14.72 8.60 2.67
CA ASP A 532 -15.21 8.78 4.03
C ASP A 532 -14.66 7.74 5.02
N THR A 533 -14.39 6.52 4.56
CA THR A 533 -14.09 5.37 5.44
C THR A 533 -12.75 4.71 5.15
N GLY A 534 -12.14 4.97 3.99
CA GLY A 534 -10.96 4.25 3.51
C GLY A 534 -11.24 2.83 3.00
N ARG A 535 -12.52 2.40 2.94
CA ARG A 535 -12.93 1.08 2.45
C ARG A 535 -12.47 0.86 1.00
N GLN A 536 -11.98 -0.35 0.66
CA GLN A 536 -11.52 -0.60 -0.72
C GLN A 536 -12.76 -0.89 -1.53
N LEU A 537 -12.80 -0.30 -2.71
CA LEU A 537 -13.86 -0.56 -3.67
C LEU A 537 -13.40 -1.59 -4.67
N TRP A 538 -12.17 -1.44 -5.18
CA TRP A 538 -11.58 -2.39 -6.11
C TRP A 538 -10.07 -2.21 -6.16
N ARG A 539 -9.40 -3.27 -6.62
CA ARG A 539 -8.01 -3.29 -7.05
C ARG A 539 -7.92 -3.95 -8.41
N ARG A 540 -7.05 -3.42 -9.26
CA ARG A 540 -6.68 -3.99 -10.55
C ARG A 540 -5.17 -4.02 -10.67
N TYR A 541 -4.65 -4.94 -11.45
CA TYR A 541 -3.23 -5.11 -11.66
C TYR A 541 -2.93 -5.23 -13.15
N TRP A 542 -1.91 -4.51 -13.60
CA TRP A 542 -1.33 -4.67 -14.93
C TRP A 542 0.17 -4.93 -14.80
N PRO A 543 0.70 -5.92 -15.54
CA PRO A 543 2.11 -6.25 -15.51
C PRO A 543 2.96 -5.24 -16.29
N ASP A 544 4.28 -5.43 -16.22
CA ASP A 544 5.30 -4.62 -16.89
C ASP A 544 5.26 -3.13 -16.52
N VAL A 545 4.85 -2.83 -15.30
CA VAL A 545 5.00 -1.52 -14.68
C VAL A 545 6.21 -1.57 -13.77
N TYR A 546 7.08 -0.56 -13.87
CA TYR A 546 8.30 -0.55 -13.07
C TYR A 546 8.59 0.85 -12.55
N LEU A 547 8.42 1.02 -11.24
CA LEU A 547 8.68 2.29 -10.54
C LEU A 547 7.93 3.47 -11.17
N SER A 548 6.60 3.40 -11.26
CA SER A 548 5.78 4.51 -11.78
C SER A 548 5.59 5.63 -10.74
N PHE A 549 5.95 6.88 -11.09
CA PHE A 549 5.94 8.05 -10.19
C PHE A 549 4.86 9.10 -10.50
N THR A 550 4.10 8.95 -11.59
CA THR A 550 3.09 9.91 -12.03
C THR A 550 1.72 9.57 -11.47
N SER A 551 0.97 10.51 -10.89
CA SER A 551 -0.40 10.21 -10.38
C SER A 551 -1.40 9.93 -11.51
N PRO A 552 -2.51 9.23 -11.21
CA PRO A 552 -3.63 9.16 -12.15
C PRO A 552 -4.37 10.50 -12.19
N LEU A 553 -5.32 10.65 -13.12
CA LEU A 553 -6.25 11.79 -13.21
C LEU A 553 -7.68 11.27 -13.25
N TYR A 554 -8.55 11.83 -12.41
CA TYR A 554 -9.99 11.62 -12.45
C TYR A 554 -10.67 12.69 -13.32
N HIS A 555 -11.64 12.30 -14.16
CA HIS A 555 -12.49 13.23 -14.90
C HIS A 555 -13.78 12.54 -15.32
N ASP A 556 -14.94 13.07 -14.93
CA ASP A 556 -16.27 12.60 -15.37
C ASP A 556 -16.45 11.07 -15.33
N GLY A 557 -16.13 10.47 -14.19
CA GLY A 557 -16.26 9.02 -13.98
C GLY A 557 -15.20 8.18 -14.69
N LYS A 558 -14.16 8.79 -15.25
CA LYS A 558 -13.00 8.11 -15.86
C LYS A 558 -11.73 8.34 -15.03
N LEU A 559 -10.83 7.37 -15.09
CA LEU A 559 -9.50 7.47 -14.51
C LEU A 559 -8.44 7.27 -15.59
N LEU A 560 -7.68 8.30 -15.90
CA LEU A 560 -6.51 8.25 -16.78
C LEU A 560 -5.27 7.87 -15.97
N VAL A 561 -4.60 6.80 -16.36
CA VAL A 561 -3.45 6.25 -15.62
C VAL A 561 -2.28 6.03 -16.59
N PRO A 562 -1.24 6.89 -16.54
CA PRO A 562 0.00 6.61 -17.23
C PRO A 562 0.80 5.56 -16.45
N GLN A 563 0.89 4.34 -16.99
CA GLN A 563 1.72 3.28 -16.41
C GLN A 563 2.89 3.00 -17.36
N ALA A 564 4.10 3.21 -16.84
CA ALA A 564 5.33 3.07 -17.59
C ALA A 564 6.16 1.91 -17.04
N GLY A 565 6.81 1.17 -17.94
CA GLY A 565 7.79 0.15 -17.63
C GLY A 565 8.91 0.11 -18.67
N ILE A 566 10.00 -0.54 -18.30
CA ILE A 566 11.26 -0.58 -19.07
C ILE A 566 11.00 -1.02 -20.52
N LYS A 567 10.18 -2.06 -20.70
CA LYS A 567 9.88 -2.63 -22.02
C LYS A 567 8.75 -1.92 -22.75
N ARG A 568 7.76 -1.38 -22.02
CA ARG A 568 6.55 -0.80 -22.60
C ARG A 568 5.89 0.19 -21.65
N SER A 569 5.29 1.22 -22.22
CA SER A 569 4.46 2.18 -21.49
C SER A 569 3.05 2.27 -22.10
N ARG A 570 2.04 2.48 -21.26
CA ARG A 570 0.63 2.47 -21.62
C ARG A 570 -0.14 3.57 -20.90
N MET A 571 -0.86 4.38 -21.66
CA MET A 571 -1.88 5.26 -21.12
C MET A 571 -3.17 4.45 -21.06
N ARG A 572 -3.77 4.37 -19.88
CA ARG A 572 -5.02 3.62 -19.65
C ARG A 572 -6.12 4.56 -19.25
N CYS A 573 -7.33 4.31 -19.73
CA CYS A 573 -8.54 4.91 -19.22
C CYS A 573 -9.40 3.82 -18.61
N LEU A 574 -9.73 3.99 -17.32
CA LEU A 574 -10.55 3.07 -16.56
C LEU A 574 -11.89 3.70 -16.23
N ASP A 575 -12.93 2.88 -16.12
CA ASP A 575 -14.15 3.26 -15.41
C ASP A 575 -13.79 3.49 -13.95
N ALA A 576 -14.02 4.71 -13.46
CA ALA A 576 -13.56 5.09 -12.13
C ALA A 576 -14.40 4.44 -11.02
N GLN A 577 -15.58 3.89 -11.34
CA GLN A 577 -16.45 3.20 -10.40
C GLN A 577 -16.07 1.74 -10.22
N THR A 578 -15.77 1.01 -11.30
CA THR A 578 -15.50 -0.44 -11.28
C THR A 578 -14.03 -0.79 -11.42
N GLY A 579 -13.22 0.11 -11.99
CA GLY A 579 -11.82 -0.13 -12.35
C GLY A 579 -11.67 -0.86 -13.69
N ASP A 580 -12.74 -1.05 -14.45
CA ASP A 580 -12.68 -1.79 -15.71
C ASP A 580 -11.99 -0.97 -16.79
N LEU A 581 -11.23 -1.64 -17.65
CA LEU A 581 -10.51 -1.00 -18.74
C LEU A 581 -11.48 -0.53 -19.82
N LEU A 582 -11.50 0.77 -20.11
CA LEU A 582 -12.27 1.35 -21.22
C LEU A 582 -11.45 1.35 -22.51
N TRP A 583 -10.21 1.82 -22.42
CA TRP A 583 -9.23 1.76 -23.51
C TRP A 583 -7.81 1.83 -22.96
N GLU A 584 -6.85 1.36 -23.75
CA GLU A 584 -5.43 1.63 -23.54
C GLU A 584 -4.72 1.93 -24.86
N THR A 585 -3.71 2.79 -24.80
CA THR A 585 -2.91 3.20 -25.96
C THR A 585 -1.43 3.25 -25.58
N PRO A 586 -0.51 2.87 -26.47
CA PRO A 586 0.92 3.02 -26.21
C PRO A 586 1.30 4.48 -26.04
N PHE A 587 2.23 4.74 -25.13
CA PHE A 587 3.06 5.94 -25.17
C PHE A 587 4.51 5.53 -24.90
N THR A 588 5.44 6.47 -25.01
CA THR A 588 6.87 6.26 -24.75
C THR A 588 7.33 7.17 -23.64
N GLY A 589 8.24 6.71 -22.78
CA GLY A 589 8.64 7.49 -21.62
C GLY A 589 9.15 6.67 -20.45
N SER A 590 10.01 7.27 -19.64
CA SER A 590 10.30 6.81 -18.29
C SER A 590 9.60 7.72 -17.28
N PRO A 591 8.97 7.17 -16.24
CA PRO A 591 8.37 7.92 -15.16
C PRO A 591 9.41 8.39 -14.13
N SER A 592 10.72 8.46 -14.47
CA SER A 592 11.84 8.81 -13.57
C SER A 592 11.59 9.98 -12.60
N TRP A 593 12.48 10.22 -11.62
CA TRP A 593 12.36 11.34 -10.66
C TRP A 593 12.08 12.72 -11.27
N SER A 594 12.47 12.89 -12.52
CA SER A 594 12.24 14.08 -13.34
C SER A 594 10.81 14.27 -13.82
N ARG A 595 10.04 13.18 -13.95
CA ARG A 595 8.70 13.14 -14.54
C ARG A 595 7.66 12.77 -13.48
N GLN A 596 7.07 13.80 -12.89
CA GLN A 596 6.10 13.64 -11.80
C GLN A 596 4.76 14.31 -12.07
N PHE A 597 4.60 14.97 -13.23
CA PHE A 597 3.36 15.67 -13.59
C PHE A 597 2.35 14.68 -14.18
N PRO A 598 1.06 14.77 -13.82
CA PRO A 598 0.02 13.92 -14.39
C PRO A 598 -0.42 14.37 -15.78
N PRO A 599 -1.23 13.55 -16.48
CA PRO A 599 -2.00 14.02 -17.62
C PRO A 599 -2.93 15.18 -17.23
N VAL A 600 -3.34 15.97 -18.21
CA VAL A 600 -4.37 17.01 -18.07
C VAL A 600 -5.50 16.75 -19.06
N VAL A 601 -6.70 17.26 -18.77
CA VAL A 601 -7.85 17.15 -19.65
C VAL A 601 -8.38 18.54 -19.97
N HIS A 602 -8.58 18.82 -21.25
CA HIS A 602 -9.26 20.01 -21.73
C HIS A 602 -10.45 19.59 -22.60
N GLU A 603 -11.66 19.82 -22.11
CA GLU A 603 -12.88 19.27 -22.71
C GLU A 603 -12.77 17.74 -22.89
N ASN A 604 -12.83 17.23 -24.12
CA ASN A 604 -12.68 15.80 -24.42
C ASN A 604 -11.26 15.38 -24.81
N VAL A 605 -10.25 16.25 -24.60
CA VAL A 605 -8.86 16.01 -25.03
C VAL A 605 -8.01 15.68 -23.81
N ALA A 606 -7.49 14.45 -23.75
CA ALA A 606 -6.52 14.00 -22.75
C ALA A 606 -5.11 14.27 -23.25
N ILE A 607 -4.30 15.01 -22.49
CA ILE A 607 -2.98 15.47 -22.91
C ILE A 607 -1.91 15.00 -21.93
N TYR A 608 -0.80 14.51 -22.47
CA TYR A 608 0.35 14.07 -21.68
C TYR A 608 1.66 14.36 -22.41
N ALA A 609 2.67 14.87 -21.71
CA ALA A 609 4.00 15.10 -22.26
C ALA A 609 4.96 13.96 -21.90
N SER A 610 5.89 13.62 -22.81
CA SER A 610 6.85 12.52 -22.67
C SER A 610 8.13 12.71 -23.48
N GLY A 611 9.16 11.90 -23.19
CA GLY A 611 10.27 11.64 -24.11
C GLY A 611 10.05 10.34 -24.88
N ALA A 612 9.96 10.43 -26.21
CA ALA A 612 9.89 9.31 -27.12
C ALA A 612 11.28 8.71 -27.36
N GLY A 613 11.45 7.41 -27.13
CA GLY A 613 12.70 6.67 -27.34
C GLY A 613 12.73 5.39 -26.51
N GLU A 614 13.81 4.62 -26.63
CA GLU A 614 13.96 3.34 -25.94
C GLU A 614 14.63 3.49 -24.57
N TYR A 615 14.29 2.55 -23.68
CA TYR A 615 14.87 2.47 -22.35
C TYR A 615 15.37 1.06 -22.05
N ALA A 616 16.43 1.00 -21.26
CA ALA A 616 17.02 -0.21 -20.71
C ALA A 616 17.34 0.00 -19.23
N ALA A 617 17.64 -1.06 -18.48
CA ALA A 617 18.11 -0.90 -17.12
C ALA A 617 19.40 -0.06 -17.12
N GLN A 618 20.36 -0.46 -17.96
CA GLN A 618 21.56 0.32 -18.28
C GLN A 618 21.41 0.99 -19.63
N GLY A 619 21.63 2.31 -19.69
CA GLY A 619 21.74 3.00 -20.96
C GLY A 619 23.03 2.62 -21.69
N THR A 620 23.10 2.87 -23.01
CA THR A 620 24.24 2.47 -23.86
C THR A 620 25.53 3.26 -23.59
N GLU A 621 25.45 4.45 -22.97
CA GLU A 621 26.61 5.32 -22.77
C GLU A 621 27.22 5.20 -21.37
N LYS A 622 26.41 5.32 -20.32
CA LYS A 622 26.90 5.19 -18.94
C LYS A 622 25.79 4.71 -18.01
N PRO A 623 26.12 3.96 -16.94
CA PRO A 623 25.19 3.73 -15.84
C PRO A 623 24.84 5.08 -15.19
N PHE A 624 23.55 5.32 -14.95
CA PHE A 624 23.08 6.49 -14.21
C PHE A 624 22.73 6.11 -12.79
N THR A 625 21.49 5.68 -12.56
CA THR A 625 21.05 5.27 -11.22
C THR A 625 21.23 3.77 -11.04
N PHE A 626 20.88 2.96 -12.05
CA PHE A 626 21.21 1.53 -12.04
C PHE A 626 22.72 1.34 -12.18
N LYS A 627 23.31 0.42 -11.41
CA LYS A 627 24.72 0.04 -11.54
C LYS A 627 24.85 -1.20 -12.44
N GLY A 628 25.80 -1.20 -13.36
CA GLY A 628 26.04 -2.29 -14.31
C GLY A 628 26.83 -1.81 -15.52
N ASP A 629 27.15 -2.74 -16.40
CA ASP A 629 27.78 -2.41 -17.68
C ASP A 629 26.74 -1.80 -18.63
N PRO A 630 27.07 -0.75 -19.39
CA PRO A 630 26.20 -0.23 -20.45
C PRO A 630 25.72 -1.36 -21.37
N GLU A 631 24.43 -1.38 -21.70
CA GLU A 631 23.86 -2.37 -22.61
C GLU A 631 24.08 -1.92 -24.07
N PRO A 632 24.99 -2.53 -24.85
CA PRO A 632 25.13 -2.20 -26.26
C PRO A 632 23.94 -2.76 -27.05
N THR A 633 23.41 -1.99 -27.98
CA THR A 633 22.43 -2.51 -28.96
C THR A 633 23.17 -3.14 -30.14
N GLU A 634 22.66 -4.26 -30.66
CA GLU A 634 23.27 -4.99 -31.79
C GLU A 634 23.45 -4.14 -33.06
N ASP A 635 22.61 -3.13 -33.25
CA ASP A 635 22.59 -2.20 -34.38
C ASP A 635 23.28 -0.84 -34.09
N GLY A 636 23.89 -0.68 -32.92
CA GLY A 636 24.59 0.54 -32.51
C GLY A 636 23.71 1.76 -32.17
N ARG A 637 22.39 1.57 -32.01
CA ARG A 637 21.49 2.59 -31.45
C ARG A 637 21.85 3.00 -30.01
N GLU A 638 21.38 4.17 -29.61
CA GLU A 638 21.55 4.69 -28.25
C GLU A 638 20.28 4.42 -27.45
N VAL A 639 20.40 3.96 -26.19
CA VAL A 639 19.25 3.65 -25.33
C VAL A 639 19.41 4.38 -24.00
N MET A 640 18.32 4.94 -23.49
CA MET A 640 18.33 5.71 -22.24
C MET A 640 18.25 4.76 -21.03
N SER A 641 18.99 5.05 -19.95
CA SER A 641 18.77 4.32 -18.70
C SER A 641 17.37 4.61 -18.15
N TRP A 642 16.69 3.58 -17.64
CA TRP A 642 15.34 3.68 -17.12
C TRP A 642 15.22 4.72 -16.01
N ILE A 643 16.22 4.81 -15.13
CA ILE A 643 16.25 5.77 -14.03
C ILE A 643 17.55 6.54 -14.05
N TYR A 644 17.43 7.86 -14.11
CA TYR A 644 18.54 8.80 -14.10
C TYR A 644 18.29 9.92 -13.09
N SER A 645 19.40 10.54 -12.68
CA SER A 645 19.40 11.68 -11.77
C SER A 645 19.01 12.96 -12.50
N ASN A 646 18.55 13.97 -11.75
CA ASN A 646 18.02 15.24 -12.26
C ASN A 646 19.03 15.96 -13.17
N ASP A 647 20.32 15.71 -12.99
CA ASP A 647 21.43 16.39 -13.65
C ASP A 647 21.88 15.67 -14.94
N ASN A 648 21.05 14.82 -15.54
CA ASN A 648 21.40 14.10 -16.77
C ASN A 648 21.64 15.07 -17.95
N PRO A 649 22.86 15.14 -18.50
CA PRO A 649 23.13 15.94 -19.69
C PRO A 649 23.11 15.10 -20.98
N TYR A 650 22.77 13.82 -20.91
CA TYR A 650 22.86 12.87 -22.02
C TYR A 650 21.49 12.24 -22.31
N TYR A 651 20.87 12.72 -23.37
CA TYR A 651 19.72 12.07 -23.97
C TYR A 651 20.14 11.46 -25.31
N PRO A 652 19.75 10.20 -25.59
CA PRO A 652 19.94 9.59 -26.89
C PRO A 652 19.41 10.45 -28.04
N LYS A 653 20.00 10.29 -29.24
CA LYS A 653 19.61 11.08 -30.43
C LYS A 653 18.17 10.87 -30.87
N ASP A 654 17.59 9.73 -30.58
CA ASP A 654 16.20 9.38 -30.86
C ASP A 654 15.28 9.73 -29.69
N HIS A 655 15.80 10.32 -28.61
CA HIS A 655 15.03 10.75 -27.45
C HIS A 655 14.32 12.08 -27.73
N ILE A 656 13.13 12.01 -28.32
CA ILE A 656 12.37 13.15 -28.84
C ILE A 656 11.40 13.68 -27.77
N PRO A 657 11.44 14.98 -27.44
CA PRO A 657 10.43 15.59 -26.59
C PRO A 657 9.09 15.65 -27.35
N THR A 658 8.06 14.99 -26.81
CA THR A 658 6.76 14.81 -27.45
C THR A 658 5.63 15.17 -26.50
N VAL A 659 4.60 15.85 -27.02
CA VAL A 659 3.31 16.04 -26.36
C VAL A 659 2.26 15.28 -27.15
N TRP A 660 1.50 14.46 -26.44
CA TRP A 660 0.47 13.59 -26.97
C TRP A 660 -0.89 14.11 -26.58
N ALA A 661 -1.85 14.03 -27.49
CA ALA A 661 -3.25 14.22 -27.19
C ALA A 661 -4.09 13.07 -27.72
N TRP A 662 -4.99 12.59 -26.86
CA TRP A 662 -5.96 11.54 -27.20
C TRP A 662 -7.38 12.04 -27.00
N ASP A 663 -8.30 11.46 -27.76
CA ASP A 663 -9.71 11.53 -27.44
C ASP A 663 -9.95 10.77 -26.13
N LEU A 664 -10.52 11.46 -25.13
CA LEU A 664 -10.71 10.91 -23.79
C LEU A 664 -11.62 9.67 -23.77
N ASN A 665 -12.55 9.55 -24.73
CA ASN A 665 -13.53 8.47 -24.75
C ASN A 665 -13.05 7.26 -25.54
N THR A 666 -12.27 7.46 -26.61
CA THR A 666 -11.85 6.37 -27.49
C THR A 666 -10.38 5.96 -27.32
N GLY A 667 -9.53 6.84 -26.78
CA GLY A 667 -8.08 6.63 -26.73
C GLY A 667 -7.38 6.80 -28.08
N GLU A 668 -8.09 7.26 -29.11
CA GLU A 668 -7.53 7.58 -30.42
C GLU A 668 -6.64 8.83 -30.31
N ILE A 669 -5.48 8.79 -30.96
CA ILE A 669 -4.57 9.93 -31.01
C ILE A 669 -5.22 11.03 -31.86
N LEU A 670 -5.40 12.20 -31.26
CA LEU A 670 -5.90 13.40 -31.96
C LEU A 670 -4.75 14.16 -32.62
N TRP A 671 -3.65 14.33 -31.89
CA TRP A 671 -2.43 14.94 -32.40
C TRP A 671 -1.22 14.54 -31.58
N GLU A 672 -0.05 14.64 -32.22
CA GLU A 672 1.27 14.52 -31.60
C GLU A 672 2.08 15.75 -32.00
N ARG A 673 2.80 16.33 -31.03
CA ARG A 673 3.70 17.47 -31.28
C ARG A 673 5.09 17.15 -30.76
N GLU A 674 6.05 17.11 -31.67
CA GLU A 674 7.46 16.90 -31.37
C GLU A 674 8.22 18.23 -31.32
N PHE A 675 9.26 18.30 -30.48
CA PHE A 675 10.15 19.45 -30.35
C PHE A 675 11.61 19.10 -30.60
N SER A 676 11.85 18.10 -31.47
CA SER A 676 13.19 17.58 -31.80
C SER A 676 14.10 18.61 -32.48
N GLU A 677 13.57 19.70 -33.04
CA GLU A 677 14.38 20.77 -33.62
C GLU A 677 15.15 21.57 -32.54
N TYR A 678 14.62 21.67 -31.31
CA TYR A 678 15.24 22.46 -30.23
C TYR A 678 16.15 21.62 -29.32
N GLY A 679 15.91 20.31 -29.22
CA GLY A 679 16.68 19.47 -28.31
C GLY A 679 16.28 18.00 -28.28
N ARG A 680 16.77 17.30 -27.24
CA ARG A 680 16.51 15.89 -26.95
C ARG A 680 16.14 15.76 -25.48
N GLY A 681 15.44 14.70 -25.12
CA GLY A 681 14.89 14.50 -23.78
C GLY A 681 13.38 14.42 -23.81
N GLY A 682 12.73 15.19 -22.93
CA GLY A 682 11.26 15.28 -22.88
C GLY A 682 10.61 14.63 -21.67
N ASN A 683 11.36 13.99 -20.78
CA ASN A 683 10.82 13.55 -19.48
C ASN A 683 11.01 14.60 -18.37
N ASP A 684 12.03 15.46 -18.47
CA ASP A 684 12.23 16.63 -17.61
C ASP A 684 11.36 17.79 -18.09
N CYS A 685 10.05 17.64 -17.95
CA CYS A 685 9.10 18.61 -18.46
C CYS A 685 7.94 18.85 -17.49
N GLY A 686 7.09 19.80 -17.84
CA GLY A 686 5.87 20.14 -17.12
C GLY A 686 4.83 20.71 -18.07
N ILE A 687 3.56 20.47 -17.73
CA ILE A 687 2.41 21.04 -18.44
C ILE A 687 1.44 21.69 -17.46
N CYS A 688 0.73 22.72 -17.90
CA CYS A 688 -0.42 23.26 -17.20
C CYS A 688 -1.45 23.85 -18.18
N LEU A 689 -2.71 23.98 -17.75
CA LEU A 689 -3.81 24.56 -18.52
C LEU A 689 -4.24 25.90 -17.92
N LEU A 690 -3.98 27.01 -18.60
CA LEU A 690 -4.35 28.34 -18.10
C LEU A 690 -5.19 29.05 -19.17
N ASP A 691 -6.37 29.54 -18.76
CA ASP A 691 -7.28 30.31 -19.62
C ASP A 691 -7.60 29.62 -20.96
N GLY A 692 -7.80 28.29 -20.92
CA GLY A 692 -8.11 27.48 -22.10
C GLY A 692 -6.92 27.19 -23.01
N LYS A 693 -5.70 27.52 -22.58
CA LYS A 693 -4.46 27.29 -23.33
C LYS A 693 -3.56 26.29 -22.62
N LEU A 694 -2.83 25.51 -23.40
CA LEU A 694 -1.87 24.53 -22.91
C LEU A 694 -0.48 25.15 -22.89
N PHE A 695 0.19 25.05 -21.75
CA PHE A 695 1.59 25.43 -21.61
C PHE A 695 2.41 24.17 -21.43
N TYR A 696 3.52 24.10 -22.15
CA TYR A 696 4.49 23.01 -22.09
C TYR A 696 5.88 23.60 -21.89
N SER A 697 6.62 23.06 -20.95
CA SER A 697 8.03 23.43 -20.75
C SER A 697 8.86 22.18 -20.57
N THR A 698 10.05 22.16 -21.15
CA THR A 698 10.92 20.98 -21.15
C THR A 698 12.39 21.38 -21.08
N PHE A 699 13.17 20.53 -20.42
CA PHE A 699 14.59 20.68 -20.22
C PHE A 699 15.37 19.67 -21.07
N PHE A 700 16.42 20.16 -21.73
CA PHE A 700 17.31 19.36 -22.59
C PHE A 700 18.68 19.09 -21.96
N GLY A 701 18.86 19.44 -20.69
CA GLY A 701 20.10 19.29 -19.92
C GLY A 701 20.92 20.60 -19.82
N TYR A 702 21.63 20.80 -18.71
CA TYR A 702 22.34 22.07 -18.43
C TYR A 702 23.70 22.18 -19.14
N ALA A 703 24.36 21.06 -19.44
CA ALA A 703 25.74 21.04 -19.93
C ALA A 703 25.78 21.15 -21.46
N ALA A 704 25.73 22.39 -21.97
CA ALA A 704 25.75 22.68 -23.40
C ALA A 704 26.99 22.06 -24.10
N SER A 705 28.16 22.08 -23.42
CA SER A 705 29.39 21.45 -23.92
C SER A 705 29.23 19.95 -24.17
N GLN A 706 28.51 19.25 -23.27
CA GLN A 706 28.26 17.81 -23.35
C GLN A 706 27.21 17.44 -24.39
N ARG A 707 26.31 18.36 -24.72
CA ARG A 707 25.30 18.19 -25.79
C ARG A 707 25.90 18.39 -27.18
N GLN A 708 26.80 19.36 -27.33
CA GLN A 708 27.47 19.66 -28.60
C GLN A 708 28.17 18.44 -29.19
N ARG A 709 28.85 17.65 -28.35
CA ARG A 709 29.58 16.45 -28.79
C ARG A 709 28.69 15.40 -29.49
N ARG A 710 27.36 15.49 -29.32
CA ARG A 710 26.34 14.61 -29.93
C ARG A 710 25.66 15.23 -31.15
N GLY A 711 26.05 16.43 -31.56
CA GLY A 711 25.46 17.15 -32.69
C GLY A 711 24.14 17.88 -32.35
N LEU A 712 23.90 18.20 -31.08
CA LEU A 712 22.72 18.93 -30.63
C LEU A 712 22.94 20.45 -30.62
N PRO A 713 21.88 21.28 -30.78
CA PRO A 713 21.98 22.74 -30.73
C PRO A 713 22.60 23.25 -29.42
N LEU A 714 23.55 24.20 -29.53
CA LEU A 714 24.26 24.79 -28.40
C LEU A 714 23.43 25.81 -27.60
N GLU A 715 22.47 26.42 -28.26
CA GLU A 715 21.83 27.67 -27.86
C GLU A 715 20.55 27.48 -27.03
N HIS A 716 20.05 26.25 -26.88
CA HIS A 716 18.76 25.98 -26.22
C HIS A 716 18.90 24.84 -25.21
N ASN A 717 18.96 25.15 -23.92
CA ASN A 717 18.96 24.14 -22.84
C ASN A 717 17.55 23.68 -22.44
N GLY A 718 16.52 24.27 -23.03
CA GLY A 718 15.11 23.91 -22.85
C GLY A 718 14.23 24.84 -23.67
N LEU A 719 12.93 24.68 -23.53
CA LEU A 719 11.94 25.59 -24.11
C LEU A 719 10.69 25.68 -23.24
N THR A 720 9.92 26.74 -23.46
CA THR A 720 8.53 26.86 -23.01
C THR A 720 7.68 27.32 -24.18
N ALA A 721 6.55 26.66 -24.39
CA ALA A 721 5.60 26.94 -25.46
C ALA A 721 4.18 27.08 -24.92
N ARG A 722 3.42 27.99 -25.53
CA ARG A 722 1.96 28.04 -25.42
C ARG A 722 1.37 27.42 -26.68
N MET A 723 0.37 26.58 -26.48
CA MET A 723 -0.27 25.80 -27.55
C MET A 723 -1.78 25.82 -27.42
N ASP A 724 -2.45 25.61 -28.55
CA ASP A 724 -3.86 25.24 -28.56
C ASP A 724 -4.01 23.77 -28.14
N PRO A 725 -4.79 23.45 -27.08
CA PRO A 725 -4.92 22.09 -26.58
C PRO A 725 -5.64 21.14 -27.55
N LYS A 726 -6.46 21.63 -28.49
CA LYS A 726 -7.23 20.79 -29.41
C LYS A 726 -6.45 20.44 -30.67
N THR A 727 -5.57 21.31 -31.12
CA THR A 727 -4.82 21.12 -32.38
C THR A 727 -3.32 20.85 -32.17
N GLY A 728 -2.77 21.17 -30.99
CA GLY A 728 -1.34 21.14 -30.73
C GLY A 728 -0.55 22.18 -31.53
N GLU A 729 -1.22 23.22 -32.05
CA GLU A 729 -0.58 24.35 -32.73
C GLU A 729 0.13 25.25 -31.71
N VAL A 730 1.38 25.62 -32.00
CA VAL A 730 2.19 26.49 -31.15
C VAL A 730 1.85 27.95 -31.47
N GLU A 731 1.39 28.69 -30.46
CA GLU A 731 1.04 30.11 -30.61
C GLU A 731 2.26 31.01 -30.37
N TRP A 732 3.07 30.66 -29.37
CA TRP A 732 4.39 31.25 -29.14
C TRP A 732 5.31 30.24 -28.44
N LEU A 733 6.62 30.42 -28.62
CA LEU A 733 7.62 29.74 -27.81
C LEU A 733 8.77 30.66 -27.40
N THR A 734 9.46 30.30 -26.33
CA THR A 734 10.74 30.88 -25.92
C THR A 734 11.71 29.77 -25.52
N THR A 735 13.00 29.99 -25.78
CA THR A 735 14.12 29.14 -25.33
C THR A 735 14.96 29.81 -24.25
N ASP A 736 14.53 30.97 -23.75
CA ASP A 736 15.22 31.71 -22.69
C ASP A 736 14.78 31.28 -21.29
N HIS A 737 13.53 30.84 -21.15
CA HIS A 737 12.90 30.51 -19.87
C HIS A 737 12.21 29.15 -19.96
N TYR A 738 12.63 28.19 -19.13
CA TYR A 738 12.16 26.80 -19.17
C TYR A 738 12.41 26.10 -17.84
N VAL A 739 11.65 25.04 -17.56
CA VAL A 739 11.86 24.22 -16.35
C VAL A 739 13.25 23.59 -16.37
N THR A 740 13.86 23.41 -15.21
CA THR A 740 15.23 22.88 -15.09
C THR A 740 15.28 21.57 -14.30
N ALA A 741 14.51 20.57 -14.76
CA ALA A 741 14.31 19.26 -14.13
C ALA A 741 13.58 19.27 -12.78
N LYS A 742 12.89 18.14 -12.49
CA LYS A 742 12.20 17.87 -11.22
C LYS A 742 11.24 18.99 -10.79
N CYS A 743 10.62 19.69 -11.73
CA CYS A 743 9.60 20.70 -11.48
C CYS A 743 8.60 20.74 -12.63
N THR A 744 7.31 20.83 -12.32
CA THR A 744 6.27 21.10 -13.33
C THR A 744 6.03 22.61 -13.47
N LEU A 745 5.28 23.00 -14.50
CA LEU A 745 4.80 24.36 -14.69
C LEU A 745 3.66 24.68 -13.73
N SER A 746 3.57 25.94 -13.33
CA SER A 746 2.38 26.47 -12.69
C SER A 746 1.86 27.71 -13.42
N GLY A 747 0.57 27.99 -13.29
CA GLY A 747 -0.14 29.05 -14.00
C GLY A 747 -1.30 29.56 -13.17
N ARG A 748 -1.39 30.89 -13.04
CA ARG A 748 -2.48 31.58 -12.32
C ARG A 748 -2.54 33.04 -12.73
N ASP A 749 -3.76 33.56 -12.86
CA ASP A 749 -4.04 34.99 -13.11
C ASP A 749 -3.25 35.56 -14.31
N GLY A 750 -3.30 34.86 -15.45
CA GLY A 750 -2.60 35.26 -16.68
C GLY A 750 -1.06 35.16 -16.65
N ARG A 751 -0.50 34.50 -15.64
CA ARG A 751 0.94 34.30 -15.46
C ARG A 751 1.30 32.82 -15.43
N ILE A 752 2.46 32.48 -15.95
CA ILE A 752 3.08 31.16 -15.74
C ILE A 752 4.36 31.29 -14.93
N TYR A 753 4.63 30.28 -14.11
CA TYR A 753 5.72 30.23 -13.14
C TYR A 753 6.56 29.00 -13.42
N ILE A 754 7.87 29.22 -13.52
CA ILE A 754 8.83 28.25 -14.01
C ILE A 754 9.96 28.13 -12.99
N GLY A 755 10.24 26.92 -12.53
CA GLY A 755 11.32 26.64 -11.60
C GLY A 755 12.09 25.37 -11.97
N GLY A 756 12.91 24.88 -11.06
CA GLY A 756 13.56 23.58 -11.20
C GLY A 756 14.73 23.37 -10.25
N PHE A 757 15.30 22.17 -10.37
CA PHE A 757 16.39 21.71 -9.52
C PHE A 757 17.77 22.11 -10.05
N ASN A 758 17.97 22.12 -11.35
CA ASN A 758 19.26 22.41 -11.95
C ASN A 758 19.47 23.90 -12.21
N ARG A 759 20.74 24.25 -12.40
CA ARG A 759 21.13 25.49 -13.07
C ARG A 759 20.62 25.49 -14.51
N ALA A 760 20.22 26.67 -15.00
CA ALA A 760 19.82 26.84 -16.39
C ALA A 760 21.01 26.79 -17.35
N ARG A 761 22.19 27.28 -16.92
CA ARG A 761 23.38 27.44 -17.76
C ARG A 761 24.62 26.83 -17.11
N GLU A 762 25.45 26.21 -17.93
CA GLU A 762 26.78 25.71 -17.55
C GLU A 762 27.66 26.84 -17.01
N GLY A 763 28.45 26.56 -15.96
CA GLY A 763 29.35 27.56 -15.34
C GLY A 763 28.69 28.50 -14.33
N THR A 764 27.40 28.35 -14.06
CA THR A 764 26.68 29.07 -12.99
C THR A 764 26.29 28.12 -11.85
N ASP A 765 26.03 28.67 -10.65
CA ASP A 765 25.38 27.95 -9.55
C ASP A 765 23.98 28.51 -9.24
N ASP A 766 23.61 29.61 -9.90
CA ASP A 766 22.33 30.28 -9.68
C ASP A 766 21.17 29.49 -10.26
N ARG A 767 20.05 29.52 -9.52
CA ARG A 767 18.77 28.97 -9.92
C ARG A 767 17.71 30.00 -9.59
N PHE A 768 16.68 30.07 -10.42
CA PHE A 768 15.66 31.10 -10.33
C PHE A 768 14.28 30.49 -10.46
N VAL A 769 13.30 31.22 -9.94
CA VAL A 769 11.91 31.12 -10.39
C VAL A 769 11.67 32.27 -11.36
N TRP A 770 11.13 31.97 -12.54
CA TRP A 770 10.70 32.96 -13.52
C TRP A 770 9.18 33.06 -13.52
N CYS A 771 8.69 34.29 -13.63
CA CYS A 771 7.29 34.57 -13.93
C CYS A 771 7.20 35.20 -15.31
N LEU A 772 6.43 34.58 -16.20
CA LEU A 772 6.17 35.09 -17.54
C LEU A 772 4.72 35.52 -17.70
N ASP A 773 4.48 36.46 -18.61
CA ASP A 773 3.15 36.74 -19.14
C ASP A 773 2.68 35.56 -20.00
N ALA A 774 1.52 34.99 -19.68
CA ALA A 774 0.98 33.86 -20.42
C ALA A 774 0.52 34.24 -21.84
N ALA A 775 0.27 35.53 -22.10
CA ALA A 775 -0.18 36.02 -23.39
C ALA A 775 0.91 35.91 -24.45
N ASP A 776 2.14 36.32 -24.12
CA ASP A 776 3.23 36.49 -25.09
C ASP A 776 4.58 35.88 -24.68
N GLY A 777 4.68 35.31 -23.47
CA GLY A 777 5.91 34.69 -22.97
C GLY A 777 6.96 35.68 -22.47
N SER A 778 6.64 36.97 -22.36
CA SER A 778 7.57 37.99 -21.87
C SER A 778 7.87 37.83 -20.37
N LEU A 779 9.11 38.11 -19.98
CA LEU A 779 9.55 38.07 -18.58
C LEU A 779 8.90 39.21 -17.78
N VAL A 780 8.19 38.86 -16.72
CA VAL A 780 7.59 39.81 -15.78
C VAL A 780 8.56 40.11 -14.65
N TRP A 781 9.06 39.04 -14.02
CA TRP A 781 10.09 39.11 -13.00
C TRP A 781 10.88 37.81 -12.92
N GLN A 782 12.07 37.92 -12.35
CA GLN A 782 12.93 36.81 -11.96
C GLN A 782 13.20 36.91 -10.46
N SER A 783 13.15 35.78 -9.75
CA SER A 783 13.46 35.77 -8.31
C SER A 783 14.92 36.12 -8.01
N ASP A 784 15.21 36.37 -6.74
CA ASP A 784 16.58 36.26 -6.24
C ASP A 784 17.11 34.82 -6.46
N PRO A 785 18.44 34.58 -6.52
CA PRO A 785 18.99 33.24 -6.60
C PRO A 785 18.52 32.38 -5.42
N ILE A 786 18.01 31.18 -5.72
CA ILE A 786 17.56 30.19 -4.73
C ILE A 786 18.37 28.89 -4.83
N THR A 787 18.27 28.04 -3.80
CA THR A 787 18.95 26.73 -3.80
C THR A 787 18.35 25.73 -4.78
N SER A 788 17.02 25.71 -4.92
CA SER A 788 16.25 24.95 -5.93
C SER A 788 14.77 25.23 -5.75
N ALA A 789 13.97 24.96 -6.78
CA ALA A 789 12.51 24.83 -6.70
C ALA A 789 12.13 23.40 -7.10
N LEU A 790 11.83 22.57 -6.11
CA LEU A 790 11.48 21.17 -6.30
C LEU A 790 9.99 20.96 -6.54
N ASN A 791 9.71 20.00 -7.42
CA ASN A 791 8.42 19.42 -7.77
C ASN A 791 7.45 20.39 -8.44
N VAL A 792 7.23 21.57 -7.85
CA VAL A 792 6.30 22.60 -8.32
C VAL A 792 6.61 23.95 -7.66
N VAL A 793 6.31 25.06 -8.35
CA VAL A 793 6.20 26.39 -7.75
C VAL A 793 4.73 26.63 -7.45
N THR A 794 4.31 26.42 -6.21
CA THR A 794 2.89 26.50 -5.83
C THR A 794 2.44 27.95 -5.70
N VAL A 795 1.33 28.31 -6.36
CA VAL A 795 0.83 29.69 -6.46
C VAL A 795 -0.56 29.82 -5.83
N GLY A 796 -0.59 30.02 -4.51
CA GLY A 796 -1.81 30.33 -3.77
C GLY A 796 -2.42 31.68 -4.14
N SER A 797 -3.59 31.97 -3.56
CA SER A 797 -4.23 33.28 -3.69
C SER A 797 -3.41 34.39 -3.04
N GLN A 798 -2.72 34.07 -1.95
CA GLN A 798 -1.93 35.02 -1.14
C GLN A 798 -0.42 34.79 -1.23
N PHE A 799 0.02 33.52 -1.28
CA PHE A 799 1.43 33.15 -1.17
C PHE A 799 1.91 32.40 -2.40
N ILE A 800 3.18 32.56 -2.74
CA ILE A 800 3.90 31.70 -3.68
C ILE A 800 4.96 30.94 -2.90
N PHE A 801 5.01 29.62 -3.05
CA PHE A 801 5.91 28.75 -2.31
C PHE A 801 6.67 27.80 -3.22
N SER A 802 7.94 27.55 -2.91
CA SER A 802 8.69 26.44 -3.48
C SER A 802 9.54 25.74 -2.43
N ASN A 803 9.61 24.40 -2.51
CA ASN A 803 10.49 23.61 -1.65
C ASN A 803 11.92 23.54 -2.22
N ALA A 804 12.92 23.46 -1.35
CA ALA A 804 14.32 23.24 -1.72
C ALA A 804 14.85 21.94 -1.10
N LEU A 805 15.58 21.13 -1.88
CA LEU A 805 16.06 19.82 -1.43
C LEU A 805 16.98 19.95 -0.20
N ARG A 806 16.57 19.39 0.95
CA ARG A 806 17.35 19.45 2.22
C ARG A 806 17.77 20.89 2.56
N GLY A 807 16.92 21.84 2.16
CA GLY A 807 17.18 23.26 2.25
C GLY A 807 16.01 23.99 2.88
N ARG A 808 16.03 25.30 2.70
CA ARG A 808 14.99 26.21 3.14
C ARG A 808 13.97 26.39 2.01
N GLY A 809 12.70 26.09 2.30
CA GLY A 809 11.60 26.45 1.41
C GLY A 809 11.52 27.97 1.27
N ASN A 810 11.02 28.45 0.14
CA ASN A 810 11.03 29.87 -0.23
C ASN A 810 9.59 30.37 -0.34
N VAL A 811 9.30 31.51 0.28
CA VAL A 811 8.05 32.26 0.09
C VAL A 811 8.38 33.52 -0.71
N PHE A 812 7.68 33.72 -1.82
CA PHE A 812 7.97 34.82 -2.75
C PHE A 812 6.92 35.92 -2.68
N ASP A 813 7.38 37.17 -2.78
CA ASP A 813 6.52 38.30 -3.09
C ASP A 813 5.98 38.16 -4.51
N ARG A 814 4.66 38.24 -4.64
CA ARG A 814 3.95 37.96 -5.90
C ARG A 814 4.28 38.94 -7.02
N GLN A 815 4.57 40.20 -6.68
CA GLN A 815 4.77 41.26 -7.67
C GLN A 815 6.21 41.33 -8.15
N THR A 816 7.17 41.13 -7.24
CA THR A 816 8.59 41.34 -7.49
C THR A 816 9.38 40.04 -7.63
N GLY A 817 8.85 38.91 -7.17
CA GLY A 817 9.56 37.63 -7.14
C GLY A 817 10.62 37.51 -6.05
N LYS A 818 10.77 38.53 -5.18
CA LYS A 818 11.76 38.49 -4.08
C LYS A 818 11.38 37.45 -3.04
N VAL A 819 12.38 36.79 -2.45
CA VAL A 819 12.14 35.89 -1.32
C VAL A 819 11.88 36.72 -0.06
N VAL A 820 10.66 36.61 0.48
CA VAL A 820 10.20 37.38 1.65
C VAL A 820 10.01 36.53 2.92
N GLY A 821 10.06 35.21 2.80
CA GLY A 821 9.92 34.29 3.92
C GLY A 821 10.49 32.90 3.62
N THR A 822 10.57 32.05 4.63
CA THR A 822 11.15 30.72 4.50
C THR A 822 10.52 29.68 5.42
N VAL A 823 10.53 28.42 4.99
CA VAL A 823 10.13 27.25 5.77
C VAL A 823 11.36 26.38 6.01
N GLY A 824 11.72 26.11 7.27
CA GLY A 824 13.04 25.63 7.65
C GLY A 824 13.10 24.30 8.39
N HIS A 825 12.48 23.22 7.89
CA HIS A 825 12.45 21.91 8.58
C HIS A 825 13.16 20.77 7.83
N ASN A 826 14.16 21.08 6.98
CA ASN A 826 15.04 20.10 6.31
C ASN A 826 14.32 18.98 5.54
N TYR A 827 13.22 19.31 4.86
CA TYR A 827 12.51 18.34 4.03
C TYR A 827 13.38 17.79 2.90
N ALA A 828 13.19 16.51 2.58
CA ALA A 828 13.84 15.89 1.44
C ALA A 828 13.11 16.24 0.13
N CYS A 829 12.59 15.24 -0.59
CA CYS A 829 11.92 15.43 -1.87
C CYS A 829 10.41 15.71 -1.74
N CYS A 830 9.99 16.21 -0.58
CA CYS A 830 8.58 16.35 -0.21
C CYS A 830 7.80 17.17 -1.25
N ARG A 831 6.67 16.61 -1.67
CA ARG A 831 5.63 17.32 -2.43
C ARG A 831 4.67 17.95 -1.45
N PHE A 832 4.61 19.27 -1.48
CA PHE A 832 3.76 20.04 -0.60
C PHE A 832 2.40 20.32 -1.21
N THR A 833 1.46 20.60 -0.33
CA THR A 833 0.10 21.02 -0.67
C THR A 833 -0.17 22.34 0.00
N MET A 834 -0.65 23.33 -0.76
CA MET A 834 -1.01 24.64 -0.25
C MET A 834 -2.52 24.79 -0.23
N SER A 835 -3.10 25.07 0.93
CA SER A 835 -4.52 25.37 1.08
C SER A 835 -4.67 26.59 2.00
N GLY A 836 -5.19 27.69 1.45
CA GLY A 836 -5.21 28.98 2.14
C GLY A 836 -3.79 29.48 2.44
N SER A 837 -3.51 29.78 3.71
CA SER A 837 -2.16 30.14 4.19
C SER A 837 -1.29 28.93 4.54
N TYR A 838 -1.85 27.72 4.55
CA TYR A 838 -1.15 26.54 5.04
C TYR A 838 -0.41 25.80 3.94
N VAL A 839 0.76 25.29 4.29
CA VAL A 839 1.56 24.36 3.49
C VAL A 839 1.66 23.04 4.27
N LEU A 840 1.20 21.94 3.65
CA LEU A 840 1.12 20.61 4.24
C LEU A 840 2.29 19.73 3.77
N GLY A 841 3.11 19.29 4.72
CA GLY A 841 4.30 18.46 4.49
C GLY A 841 4.06 16.98 4.80
N ALA A 842 5.12 16.18 4.68
CA ALA A 842 5.09 14.77 5.07
C ALA A 842 4.88 14.61 6.59
N ASN A 843 4.47 13.41 7.05
CA ASN A 843 4.23 13.13 8.47
C ASN A 843 3.27 14.13 9.14
N MET A 844 2.19 14.50 8.42
CA MET A 844 1.10 15.33 8.92
C MET A 844 1.53 16.73 9.42
N ASP A 845 2.59 17.27 8.81
CA ASP A 845 2.99 18.64 9.10
C ASP A 845 2.02 19.65 8.50
N MET A 846 1.70 20.68 9.29
CA MET A 846 0.93 21.83 8.87
C MET A 846 1.71 23.09 9.25
N ILE A 847 2.10 23.87 8.24
CA ILE A 847 2.90 25.10 8.39
C ILE A 847 2.07 26.29 7.94
N ASP A 848 1.98 27.33 8.76
CA ASP A 848 1.19 28.53 8.48
C ASP A 848 2.07 29.66 7.92
N LEU A 849 1.94 29.95 6.64
CA LEU A 849 2.69 31.03 5.98
C LEU A 849 2.21 32.43 6.42
N ALA A 850 1.01 32.57 6.97
CA ALA A 850 0.52 33.84 7.50
C ALA A 850 1.15 34.19 8.86
N ARG A 851 1.82 33.21 9.50
CA ARG A 851 2.53 33.34 10.77
C ARG A 851 4.03 33.08 10.57
N ASP A 852 4.59 33.68 9.53
CA ASP A 852 6.02 33.61 9.21
C ASP A 852 6.57 32.17 9.06
N GLY A 853 5.73 31.23 8.61
CA GLY A 853 6.13 29.83 8.40
C GLY A 853 6.14 28.99 9.69
N GLU A 854 5.34 29.36 10.70
CA GLU A 854 5.19 28.61 11.94
C GLU A 854 4.62 27.20 11.69
N LEU A 855 5.27 26.18 12.24
CA LEU A 855 4.75 24.81 12.30
C LEU A 855 3.66 24.76 13.38
N VAL A 856 2.40 24.52 12.98
CA VAL A 856 1.23 24.55 13.89
C VAL A 856 0.72 23.16 14.28
N SER A 857 1.12 22.12 13.54
CA SER A 857 0.83 20.72 13.85
C SER A 857 1.87 19.83 13.17
N THR A 858 2.23 18.71 13.80
CA THR A 858 3.13 17.71 13.21
C THR A 858 2.82 16.33 13.77
N GLY A 859 2.80 15.32 12.92
CA GLY A 859 2.55 13.93 13.31
C GLY A 859 1.08 13.55 13.50
N PRO A 860 0.82 12.26 13.77
CA PRO A 860 1.79 11.16 13.93
C PRO A 860 2.70 10.91 12.72
N ALA A 861 3.94 10.52 13.00
CA ALA A 861 4.88 10.10 11.96
C ALA A 861 4.46 8.73 11.41
N ILE A 862 4.18 8.68 10.10
CA ILE A 862 3.73 7.47 9.41
C ILE A 862 4.59 7.11 8.20
N ASP A 863 5.56 7.94 7.82
CA ASP A 863 6.42 7.73 6.66
C ASP A 863 7.90 7.89 7.04
N SER A 864 8.74 6.98 6.57
CA SER A 864 10.18 7.04 6.83
C SER A 864 10.97 7.87 5.81
N ARG A 865 10.47 8.00 4.57
CA ARG A 865 11.18 8.71 3.49
C ARG A 865 10.82 10.19 3.39
N GLU A 866 9.61 10.55 3.79
CA GLU A 866 9.10 11.92 3.88
C GLU A 866 9.04 12.65 2.52
N CYS A 867 8.70 11.93 1.44
CA CYS A 867 8.64 12.49 0.09
C CYS A 867 7.23 12.89 -0.39
N LEU A 868 6.19 12.54 0.36
CA LEU A 868 4.79 12.86 0.02
C LEU A 868 4.16 13.66 1.16
N GLY A 869 3.56 14.80 0.83
CA GLY A 869 2.70 15.56 1.73
C GLY A 869 1.28 15.01 1.70
N ALA A 870 0.30 15.90 1.54
CA ALA A 870 -1.12 15.58 1.64
C ALA A 870 -1.91 15.93 0.38
N VAL A 871 -3.19 15.61 0.34
CA VAL A 871 -4.18 16.22 -0.57
C VAL A 871 -5.37 16.66 0.23
N VAL A 872 -5.96 17.82 -0.09
CA VAL A 872 -7.21 18.28 0.51
C VAL A 872 -8.33 18.07 -0.49
N SER A 873 -9.33 17.27 -0.12
CA SER A 873 -10.51 16.99 -0.96
C SER A 873 -11.73 16.80 -0.08
N ASN A 874 -12.85 17.39 -0.49
CA ASN A 874 -14.16 17.25 0.14
C ASN A 874 -14.18 17.29 1.68
N GLY A 875 -13.52 18.28 2.29
CA GLY A 875 -13.48 18.47 3.75
C GLY A 875 -12.53 17.55 4.52
N ARG A 876 -11.60 16.87 3.84
CA ARG A 876 -10.63 15.95 4.43
C ARG A 876 -9.23 16.21 3.90
N ILE A 877 -8.24 15.83 4.70
CA ILE A 877 -6.84 15.74 4.30
C ILE A 877 -6.48 14.27 4.17
N PHE A 878 -5.84 13.88 3.08
CA PHE A 878 -5.35 12.52 2.86
C PHE A 878 -3.82 12.52 2.80
N TYR A 879 -3.18 11.69 3.62
CA TYR A 879 -1.73 11.46 3.55
C TYR A 879 -1.46 10.04 3.07
N VAL A 880 -0.52 9.91 2.13
CA VAL A 880 -0.01 8.63 1.65
C VAL A 880 1.45 8.53 2.03
N SER A 881 1.82 7.45 2.70
CA SER A 881 3.22 7.14 2.96
C SER A 881 3.87 6.50 1.73
N GLN A 882 5.08 6.96 1.41
CA GLN A 882 5.89 6.34 0.38
C GLN A 882 6.42 4.98 0.81
N ALA A 883 6.88 4.89 2.06
CA ALA A 883 7.69 3.78 2.55
C ALA A 883 6.91 2.79 3.42
N SER A 884 5.94 3.27 4.17
CA SER A 884 5.25 2.51 5.23
C SER A 884 4.00 1.78 4.80
N GLY A 885 3.61 1.90 3.52
CA GLY A 885 2.42 1.23 2.99
C GLY A 885 1.17 1.63 3.77
N PHE A 886 0.99 2.94 3.97
CA PHE A 886 -0.09 3.48 4.78
C PHE A 886 -0.79 4.65 4.09
N LEU A 887 -2.11 4.67 4.19
CA LEU A 887 -2.97 5.76 3.73
C LEU A 887 -3.87 6.16 4.92
N VAL A 888 -3.99 7.46 5.15
CA VAL A 888 -4.74 8.00 6.29
C VAL A 888 -5.58 9.19 5.86
N SER A 889 -6.65 9.42 6.62
CA SER A 889 -7.46 10.63 6.50
C SER A 889 -7.52 11.38 7.82
N GLN A 890 -7.46 12.71 7.72
CA GLN A 890 -7.79 13.64 8.78
C GLN A 890 -8.97 14.51 8.37
N THR A 891 -9.78 14.87 9.35
CA THR A 891 -10.75 15.97 9.28
C THR A 891 -10.18 17.21 9.95
N TYR A 892 -10.76 18.37 9.68
CA TYR A 892 -10.27 19.64 10.17
C TYR A 892 -11.41 20.60 10.54
N GLY A 893 -11.08 21.67 11.26
CA GLY A 893 -12.02 22.71 11.66
C GLY A 893 -13.21 22.18 12.47
N GLU A 894 -14.39 22.79 12.30
CA GLU A 894 -15.60 22.38 13.03
C GLU A 894 -16.06 20.94 12.67
N ALA A 895 -15.88 20.53 11.41
CA ALA A 895 -16.27 19.20 10.93
C ALA A 895 -15.53 18.07 11.67
N SER A 896 -14.32 18.33 12.16
CA SER A 896 -13.55 17.36 12.97
C SER A 896 -14.26 16.96 14.28
N ARG A 897 -15.21 17.78 14.76
CA ARG A 897 -16.00 17.47 15.96
C ARG A 897 -17.16 16.53 15.66
N SER A 898 -17.73 16.61 14.45
CA SER A 898 -18.89 15.82 14.04
C SER A 898 -18.55 14.54 13.27
N LEU A 899 -17.29 14.38 12.83
CA LEU A 899 -16.80 13.23 12.08
C LEU A 899 -15.63 12.57 12.83
N PRO A 900 -15.90 11.88 13.96
CA PRO A 900 -14.85 11.29 14.80
C PRO A 900 -14.07 10.18 14.08
N ALA A 901 -12.95 9.74 14.63
CA ALA A 901 -12.26 8.56 14.09
C ALA A 901 -13.15 7.31 14.20
N ALA A 902 -12.92 6.30 13.36
CA ALA A 902 -13.68 5.04 13.39
C ALA A 902 -13.63 4.32 14.76
N TRP A 903 -12.58 4.58 15.55
CA TRP A 903 -12.36 3.99 16.87
C TRP A 903 -12.74 4.91 18.04
N GLU A 904 -13.11 6.16 17.76
CA GLU A 904 -13.57 7.07 18.79
C GLU A 904 -15.04 6.83 19.11
N ARG A 905 -15.41 7.09 20.37
CA ARG A 905 -16.76 6.88 20.85
C ARG A 905 -17.58 8.18 20.69
N PRO A 906 -18.81 8.13 20.14
CA PRO A 906 -19.70 9.28 20.03
C PRO A 906 -20.06 9.94 21.36
#